data_AF-G7PBQ1-F1
#
_entry.id   AF-G7PBQ1-F1
#
_cell.length_a   1.000
_cell.length_b   1.000
_cell.length_c   1.000
_cell.angle_alpha   90.00
_cell.angle_beta   90.00
_cell.angle_gamma   90.00
#
_symmetry.space_group_name_H-M   'P 1'
#
loop_
_entity.id
_entity.type
_entity.pdbx_description
1 polymer ?
#
loop_
_entity_poly.entity_id
_entity_poly.type
_entity_poly.pdbx_seq_one_letter_code
_entity_poly.pdbx_strand_id
1 'polypeptide(L)'
;MTTGVLLQKVVSAKSLMEFTHIIIDEVHERTEEMDFLLLVVRKLLRTNSRFVKVVLMSATINCKEFADYFAVPVQNKMNPAYIFEVEGKPHSVEEYYLNDLGHIHHSKLSPHLLEEPVITKDIYEVAISLIQMFDDLDMKENGNKAWSGAQFVLERSSVLVFLPGLGEINYMHELLTNLVHKRLQVYPLHSSVALEEQNNVFLSPVPGYRKIILSTNIAESSVTVPDVKYVIDFCLTRTLVCDEDTNYQSLRLSWASKTSCNQRKGRAGRVSRGYCYRLVHKDFWDNSIPDHVVPEMLRCPLGSTILKAKLLDMGEPRALLATALSPPGLSDIERTILLLKEVGALAVSGQREDENPHDGELTFLGRVLAQLPVNQQLGKLIVLGHVFGCLDECLIIAAALSLKNFFAMPFRQHLDGYRNKVNFSGSSKSDCIALVEAFKTWKACRQRGELRYPKDELNWGRLNYIQIKRIREVAELYEELKTRISQFNMHVDSRRPVMDQEYIYKQRFILQVVLAGAFYPNYFTFGQPDEEMAVRELAGKDPKTTVVLKHIPPYGFLYYKQLQSLFRQCGQVKSIVFDGAKAFVEFSRNPTERFKTLPAVYMAIKMSQLKVSLELNVHSAEEIEGKVQGMNVSKLRNTRVNVDFQKQTVDPMQVSFNTSDRSQTVTDLLLTIDVTEVVEVGHFWGYRIDEKNSEILKKLTAEINQLTLMPLPTHPHPDLVCLAPFADFGKQRYFRAQVLYVSGNSAEVFFVDYGNRSHVDLHLLMEIPCQFLELPFQALEFKICKMRPSAKSLVCGEHWSDGASQWFASLVSGCTLLVKVFSVVHSVLHVDVYQYSGVQDAINIRDVLIQQGYAELTEESYESKQSHEVLKGLFSKSVENVTDGCAPFPMKDDEKYLIRILLESFSSNKLGTPNCKAVLHGPFNPYELKCHSLTRISKFRCVWIEKESINSVIISDAPEDLHQRMLVAASLSINATGSTMLLRETSLMPHIPGLPALLSMLFAPVMELRIDQNGKYYTGVLCGLGWNPTTGASILPEHDMELAFDVQFSVEDVVEVNILRAAINKLVCDGPNGCKCLGPERVAQLQDSARQKLLGLFCQSKPREKIVPKWHEKPYEWNQVDPKLVMEQADRESSRGKNTFLYQLHKLVVLGT
;
A
#
# COMPACT_ATOMS: atom_id res chain seq x y z
N MET A 1 -20.27 3.15 -30.29
CA MET A 1 -20.11 4.26 -29.32
C MET A 1 -20.62 3.75 -27.98
N THR A 2 -19.92 4.03 -26.88
CA THR A 2 -20.39 3.66 -25.54
C THR A 2 -21.42 4.65 -25.00
N THR A 3 -22.20 4.26 -24.00
CA THR A 3 -23.22 5.10 -23.33
C THR A 3 -22.65 6.42 -22.84
N GLY A 4 -21.50 6.40 -22.15
CA GLY A 4 -20.84 7.61 -21.64
C GLY A 4 -20.43 8.62 -22.71
N VAL A 5 -19.94 8.16 -23.88
CA VAL A 5 -19.55 9.05 -24.99
C VAL A 5 -20.78 9.74 -25.59
N LEU A 6 -21.88 8.99 -25.79
CA LEU A 6 -23.14 9.57 -26.26
C LEU A 6 -23.67 10.61 -25.26
N LEU A 7 -23.69 10.26 -23.98
CA LEU A 7 -24.14 11.14 -22.91
C LEU A 7 -23.34 12.45 -22.87
N GLN A 8 -22.02 12.37 -23.01
CA GLN A 8 -21.16 13.56 -23.05
C GLN A 8 -21.49 14.47 -24.24
N LYS A 9 -21.69 13.90 -25.44
CA LYS A 9 -22.09 14.68 -26.62
C LYS A 9 -23.43 15.38 -26.41
N VAL A 10 -24.43 14.64 -25.91
CA VAL A 10 -25.80 15.15 -25.69
C VAL A 10 -25.82 16.23 -24.62
N VAL A 11 -25.09 16.07 -23.51
CA VAL A 11 -24.98 17.08 -22.44
C VAL A 11 -24.29 18.35 -22.96
N SER A 12 -23.25 18.20 -23.78
CA SER A 12 -22.53 19.35 -24.36
C SER A 12 -23.36 20.12 -25.38
N ALA A 13 -24.06 19.41 -26.27
CA ALA A 13 -24.90 20.00 -27.31
C ALA A 13 -26.26 20.50 -26.78
N LYS A 14 -26.71 20.00 -25.62
CA LYS A 14 -28.05 20.22 -25.04
C LYS A 14 -29.19 19.94 -26.04
N SER A 15 -28.96 19.02 -26.97
CA SER A 15 -29.84 18.69 -28.09
C SER A 15 -29.51 17.31 -28.63
N LEU A 16 -30.50 16.63 -29.23
CA LEU A 16 -30.33 15.37 -29.96
C LEU A 16 -30.26 15.58 -31.47
N MET A 17 -30.34 16.82 -31.96
CA MET A 17 -30.51 17.13 -33.39
C MET A 17 -29.31 16.76 -34.29
N GLU A 18 -28.16 16.42 -33.70
CA GLU A 18 -27.02 15.81 -34.43
C GLU A 18 -27.39 14.41 -34.99
N PHE A 19 -28.41 13.76 -34.43
CA PHE A 19 -28.79 12.38 -34.77
C PHE A 19 -30.20 12.31 -35.37
N THR A 20 -30.38 11.43 -36.35
CA THR A 20 -31.71 11.08 -36.86
C THR A 20 -32.35 9.96 -36.05
N HIS A 21 -31.54 8.96 -35.65
CA HIS A 21 -31.92 7.79 -34.88
C HIS A 21 -30.89 7.53 -33.78
N ILE A 22 -31.35 7.20 -32.58
CA ILE A 22 -30.52 6.75 -31.46
C ILE A 22 -31.00 5.36 -31.05
N ILE A 23 -30.09 4.38 -31.07
CA ILE A 23 -30.36 3.02 -30.62
C ILE A 23 -29.58 2.80 -29.33
N ILE A 24 -30.30 2.49 -28.25
CA ILE A 24 -29.73 2.26 -26.93
C ILE A 24 -29.88 0.77 -26.62
N ASP A 25 -28.75 0.08 -26.61
CA ASP A 25 -28.70 -1.37 -26.39
C ASP A 25 -28.52 -1.71 -24.91
N GLU A 26 -28.89 -2.93 -24.53
CA GLU A 26 -28.74 -3.50 -23.19
C GLU A 26 -29.30 -2.62 -22.04
N VAL A 27 -30.45 -1.99 -22.28
CA VAL A 27 -31.08 -1.10 -21.26
C VAL A 27 -31.45 -1.81 -19.96
N HIS A 28 -31.51 -3.15 -19.99
CA HIS A 28 -31.80 -4.00 -18.84
C HIS A 28 -30.65 -4.12 -17.83
N GLU A 29 -29.42 -3.70 -18.17
CA GLU A 29 -28.30 -3.66 -17.22
C GLU A 29 -28.47 -2.55 -16.15
N ARG A 30 -29.32 -1.54 -16.42
CA ARG A 30 -29.70 -0.48 -15.46
C ARG A 30 -28.51 0.21 -14.76
N THR A 31 -27.45 0.49 -15.54
CA THR A 31 -26.27 1.24 -15.05
C THR A 31 -26.59 2.72 -14.82
N GLU A 32 -25.81 3.40 -13.98
CA GLU A 32 -26.05 4.82 -13.64
C GLU A 32 -26.06 5.71 -14.89
N GLU A 33 -25.06 5.55 -15.77
CA GLU A 33 -24.96 6.33 -17.01
C GLU A 33 -26.10 6.05 -17.98
N MET A 34 -26.60 4.80 -18.03
CA MET A 34 -27.71 4.40 -18.89
C MET A 34 -29.00 5.06 -18.44
N ASP A 35 -29.37 4.93 -17.17
CA ASP A 35 -30.61 5.50 -16.64
C ASP A 35 -30.60 7.03 -16.74
N PHE A 36 -29.45 7.68 -16.50
CA PHE A 36 -29.32 9.12 -16.69
C PHE A 36 -29.41 9.53 -18.17
N LEU A 37 -28.82 8.77 -19.10
CA LEU A 37 -28.99 9.00 -20.54
C LEU A 37 -30.46 8.89 -20.95
N LEU A 38 -31.19 7.87 -20.47
CA LEU A 38 -32.63 7.70 -20.75
C LEU A 38 -33.43 8.91 -20.26
N LEU A 39 -33.13 9.44 -19.07
CA LEU A 39 -33.72 10.68 -18.55
C LEU A 39 -33.44 11.88 -19.47
N VAL A 40 -32.18 12.09 -19.86
CA VAL A 40 -31.78 13.25 -20.68
C VAL A 40 -32.44 13.17 -22.06
N VAL A 41 -32.39 12.00 -22.70
CA VAL A 41 -33.02 11.75 -24.01
C VAL A 41 -34.52 12.00 -23.93
N ARG A 42 -35.22 11.46 -22.93
CA ARG A 42 -36.66 11.68 -22.74
C ARG A 42 -37.00 13.17 -22.59
N LYS A 43 -36.20 13.91 -21.80
CA LYS A 43 -36.43 15.34 -21.58
C LYS A 43 -36.22 16.14 -22.88
N LEU A 44 -35.12 15.88 -23.61
CA LEU A 44 -34.82 16.55 -24.87
C LEU A 44 -35.82 16.23 -25.99
N LEU A 45 -36.31 14.99 -26.06
CA LEU A 45 -37.39 14.60 -26.99
C LEU A 45 -38.67 15.41 -26.77
N ARG A 46 -38.99 15.73 -25.51
CA ARG A 46 -40.19 16.50 -25.15
C ARG A 46 -40.02 18.01 -25.34
N THR A 47 -38.79 18.53 -25.24
CA THR A 47 -38.49 19.96 -25.35
C THR A 47 -38.12 20.38 -26.77
N ASN A 48 -36.91 20.05 -27.23
CA ASN A 48 -36.29 20.67 -28.41
C ASN A 48 -35.91 19.70 -29.54
N SER A 49 -36.07 18.38 -29.34
CA SER A 49 -35.59 17.34 -30.28
C SER A 49 -36.69 16.35 -30.72
N ARG A 50 -37.91 16.85 -30.97
CA ARG A 50 -39.13 16.04 -31.17
C ARG A 50 -39.11 15.08 -32.37
N PHE A 51 -38.24 15.30 -33.34
CA PHE A 51 -38.20 14.51 -34.58
C PHE A 51 -37.23 13.33 -34.55
N VAL A 52 -36.36 13.26 -33.54
CA VAL A 52 -35.37 12.19 -33.38
C VAL A 52 -36.08 10.89 -32.99
N LYS A 53 -35.70 9.79 -33.63
CA LYS A 53 -36.24 8.45 -33.32
C LYS A 53 -35.35 7.75 -32.32
N VAL A 54 -35.95 7.10 -31.31
CA VAL A 54 -35.21 6.36 -30.29
C VAL A 54 -35.70 4.92 -30.25
N VAL A 55 -34.77 3.97 -30.25
CA VAL A 55 -35.02 2.53 -30.13
C VAL A 55 -34.28 2.02 -28.90
N LEU A 56 -34.98 1.32 -28.01
CA LEU A 56 -34.42 0.69 -26.82
C LEU A 56 -34.37 -0.82 -27.05
N MET A 57 -33.23 -1.46 -26.77
CA MET A 57 -33.05 -2.91 -26.92
C MET A 57 -32.72 -3.54 -25.56
N SER A 58 -33.37 -4.68 -25.28
CA SER A 58 -33.26 -5.41 -24.01
C SER A 58 -33.31 -6.91 -24.28
N ALA A 59 -32.45 -7.68 -23.61
CA ALA A 59 -32.47 -9.15 -23.65
C ALA A 59 -33.45 -9.79 -22.65
N THR A 60 -34.14 -8.99 -21.81
CA THR A 60 -35.06 -9.49 -20.77
C THR A 60 -36.52 -9.20 -21.10
N ILE A 61 -37.43 -10.02 -20.54
CA ILE A 61 -38.86 -10.00 -20.87
C ILE A 61 -39.62 -8.78 -20.28
N ASN A 62 -39.04 -8.08 -19.30
CA ASN A 62 -39.70 -6.96 -18.61
C ASN A 62 -39.46 -5.62 -19.33
N CYS A 63 -39.98 -5.47 -20.56
CA CYS A 63 -39.86 -4.24 -21.35
C CYS A 63 -40.94 -3.19 -21.06
N LYS A 64 -41.93 -3.52 -20.22
CA LYS A 64 -43.09 -2.66 -19.95
C LYS A 64 -42.72 -1.38 -19.21
N GLU A 65 -41.82 -1.47 -18.23
CA GLU A 65 -41.34 -0.32 -17.46
C GLU A 65 -40.74 0.76 -18.39
N PHE A 66 -39.89 0.35 -19.35
CA PHE A 66 -39.32 1.28 -20.34
C PHE A 66 -40.38 1.86 -21.28
N ALA A 67 -41.34 1.04 -21.72
CA ALA A 67 -42.41 1.47 -22.61
C ALA A 67 -43.32 2.52 -21.95
N ASP A 68 -43.67 2.32 -20.68
CA ASP A 68 -44.48 3.26 -19.89
C ASP A 68 -43.70 4.56 -19.61
N TYR A 69 -42.41 4.47 -19.31
CA TYR A 69 -41.57 5.65 -19.07
C TYR A 69 -41.47 6.58 -20.29
N PHE A 70 -41.29 6.00 -21.49
CA PHE A 70 -41.24 6.72 -22.76
C PHE A 70 -42.63 6.98 -23.38
N ALA A 71 -43.71 6.82 -22.61
CA ALA A 71 -45.05 7.10 -23.08
C ALA A 71 -45.19 8.54 -23.63
N VAL A 72 -45.95 8.64 -24.73
CA VAL A 72 -46.20 9.88 -25.48
C VAL A 72 -47.67 10.29 -25.35
N PRO A 73 -47.96 11.59 -25.19
CA PRO A 73 -49.32 12.08 -25.13
C PRO A 73 -49.96 12.07 -26.52
N VAL A 74 -51.04 11.30 -26.69
CA VAL A 74 -51.87 11.24 -27.91
C VAL A 74 -53.33 11.41 -27.49
N GLN A 75 -54.03 12.41 -28.03
CA GLN A 75 -55.46 12.67 -27.74
C GLN A 75 -55.80 12.72 -26.24
N ASN A 76 -55.03 13.48 -25.45
CA ASN A 76 -55.17 13.60 -23.98
C ASN A 76 -55.01 12.29 -23.18
N LYS A 77 -54.43 11.24 -23.77
CA LYS A 77 -54.05 9.99 -23.08
C LYS A 77 -52.56 9.71 -23.30
N MET A 78 -51.91 9.12 -22.29
CA MET A 78 -50.52 8.67 -22.39
C MET A 78 -50.50 7.27 -23.00
N ASN A 79 -49.94 7.13 -24.20
CA ASN A 79 -49.78 5.84 -24.85
C ASN A 79 -48.34 5.34 -24.64
N PRO A 80 -48.14 4.10 -24.15
CA PRO A 80 -46.81 3.52 -23.98
C PRO A 80 -46.10 3.32 -25.31
N ALA A 81 -44.77 3.25 -25.29
CA ALA A 81 -43.99 2.95 -26.48
C ALA A 81 -44.27 1.52 -26.99
N TYR A 82 -44.15 1.31 -28.30
CA TYR A 82 -44.35 0.00 -28.91
C TYR A 82 -43.21 -0.95 -28.53
N ILE A 83 -43.58 -2.17 -28.11
CA ILE A 83 -42.65 -3.26 -27.79
C ILE A 83 -42.64 -4.25 -28.97
N PHE A 84 -41.45 -4.59 -29.46
CA PHE A 84 -41.24 -5.61 -30.49
C PHE A 84 -40.44 -6.76 -29.89
N GLU A 85 -40.99 -7.97 -29.90
CA GLU A 85 -40.31 -9.18 -29.43
C GLU A 85 -39.64 -9.90 -30.60
N VAL A 86 -38.35 -10.24 -30.45
CA VAL A 86 -37.56 -10.96 -31.45
C VAL A 86 -37.23 -12.34 -30.91
N GLU A 87 -37.75 -13.39 -31.55
CA GLU A 87 -37.53 -14.78 -31.12
C GLU A 87 -36.14 -15.29 -31.54
N GLY A 88 -35.35 -15.79 -30.59
CA GLY A 88 -34.14 -16.58 -30.84
C GLY A 88 -34.39 -18.08 -30.58
N LYS A 89 -33.65 -18.97 -31.26
CA LYS A 89 -33.70 -20.43 -31.02
C LYS A 89 -32.45 -20.94 -30.29
N PRO A 90 -32.32 -20.74 -28.96
CA PRO A 90 -31.28 -21.42 -28.18
C PRO A 90 -31.56 -22.94 -28.09
N HIS A 91 -30.53 -23.74 -27.86
CA HIS A 91 -30.73 -25.16 -27.53
C HIS A 91 -31.36 -25.30 -26.14
N SER A 92 -32.09 -26.39 -25.90
CA SER A 92 -32.74 -26.65 -24.61
C SER A 92 -31.71 -26.81 -23.49
N VAL A 93 -31.95 -26.16 -22.35
CA VAL A 93 -31.15 -26.29 -21.13
C VAL A 93 -32.02 -26.82 -20.01
N GLU A 94 -31.64 -27.95 -19.41
CA GLU A 94 -32.34 -28.51 -18.25
C GLU A 94 -31.84 -27.91 -16.94
N GLU A 95 -32.75 -27.70 -15.99
CA GLU A 95 -32.47 -27.04 -14.72
C GLU A 95 -32.66 -28.02 -13.56
N TYR A 96 -31.67 -28.07 -12.67
CA TYR A 96 -31.69 -28.88 -11.45
C TYR A 96 -31.40 -28.00 -10.24
N TYR A 97 -32.07 -28.29 -9.13
CA TYR A 97 -31.91 -27.63 -7.83
C TYR A 97 -31.37 -28.61 -6.80
N LEU A 98 -30.95 -28.15 -5.62
CA LEU A 98 -30.42 -29.03 -4.57
C LEU A 98 -31.40 -30.16 -4.17
N ASN A 99 -32.71 -29.90 -4.24
CA ASN A 99 -33.75 -30.91 -4.00
C ASN A 99 -33.64 -32.11 -4.95
N ASP A 100 -33.24 -31.86 -6.20
CA ASP A 100 -33.10 -32.89 -7.24
C ASP A 100 -31.81 -33.71 -7.06
N LEU A 101 -30.86 -33.20 -6.26
CA LEU A 101 -29.53 -33.76 -6.03
C LEU A 101 -29.43 -34.64 -4.78
N GLY A 102 -30.55 -34.96 -4.12
CA GLY A 102 -30.57 -35.76 -2.88
C GLY A 102 -29.99 -37.17 -2.99
N HIS A 103 -29.79 -37.68 -4.21
CA HIS A 103 -29.14 -38.98 -4.48
C HIS A 103 -27.60 -38.90 -4.48
N ILE A 104 -27.03 -37.70 -4.44
CA ILE A 104 -25.59 -37.41 -4.57
C ILE A 104 -24.98 -37.10 -3.20
N HIS A 105 -25.80 -36.65 -2.24
CA HIS A 105 -25.34 -36.20 -0.92
C HIS A 105 -26.31 -36.62 0.19
N HIS A 106 -25.82 -37.35 1.19
CA HIS A 106 -26.64 -37.96 2.25
C HIS A 106 -26.76 -37.10 3.53
N SER A 107 -26.00 -36.02 3.67
CA SER A 107 -26.06 -35.14 4.85
C SER A 107 -27.14 -34.07 4.69
N LYS A 108 -27.93 -33.81 5.75
CA LYS A 108 -28.93 -32.72 5.79
C LYS A 108 -28.22 -31.37 5.66
N LEU A 109 -28.33 -30.74 4.49
CA LEU A 109 -27.86 -29.38 4.25
C LEU A 109 -28.70 -28.39 5.07
N SER A 110 -28.06 -27.34 5.60
CA SER A 110 -28.75 -26.27 6.31
C SER A 110 -29.63 -25.46 5.33
N PRO A 111 -30.81 -24.97 5.75
CA PRO A 111 -31.63 -24.12 4.90
C PRO A 111 -30.92 -22.81 4.58
N HIS A 112 -31.07 -22.31 3.35
CA HIS A 112 -30.52 -21.02 2.94
C HIS A 112 -31.36 -19.90 3.56
N LEU A 113 -30.68 -18.89 4.12
CA LEU A 113 -31.30 -17.66 4.62
C LEU A 113 -30.98 -16.52 3.66
N LEU A 114 -31.98 -15.68 3.35
CA LEU A 114 -31.82 -14.55 2.44
C LEU A 114 -30.82 -13.52 3.00
N GLU A 115 -30.86 -13.30 4.31
CA GLU A 115 -30.07 -12.30 5.03
C GLU A 115 -28.60 -12.73 5.24
N GLU A 116 -28.28 -14.02 5.10
CA GLU A 116 -26.95 -14.58 5.32
C GLU A 116 -26.43 -15.33 4.08
N PRO A 117 -26.06 -14.62 3.00
CA PRO A 117 -25.48 -15.25 1.82
C PRO A 117 -24.08 -15.80 2.14
N VAL A 118 -23.97 -17.12 2.31
CA VAL A 118 -22.72 -17.82 2.64
C VAL A 118 -22.60 -19.11 1.85
N ILE A 119 -21.38 -19.48 1.45
CA ILE A 119 -21.08 -20.80 0.89
C ILE A 119 -20.50 -21.68 2.00
N THR A 120 -21.25 -22.70 2.43
CA THR A 120 -20.78 -23.69 3.39
C THR A 120 -19.86 -24.71 2.72
N LYS A 121 -19.02 -25.41 3.51
CA LYS A 121 -18.12 -26.45 2.99
C LYS A 121 -18.86 -27.55 2.25
N ASP A 122 -20.02 -27.96 2.76
CA ASP A 122 -20.87 -29.00 2.17
C ASP A 122 -21.31 -28.65 0.73
N ILE A 123 -21.56 -27.37 0.42
CA ILE A 123 -21.95 -26.96 -0.94
C ILE A 123 -20.78 -27.13 -1.92
N TYR A 124 -19.54 -26.89 -1.47
CA TYR A 124 -18.35 -27.19 -2.29
C TYR A 124 -18.22 -28.71 -2.55
N GLU A 125 -18.52 -29.54 -1.56
CA GLU A 125 -18.52 -31.01 -1.71
C GLU A 125 -19.57 -31.48 -2.72
N VAL A 126 -20.78 -30.89 -2.69
CA VAL A 126 -21.82 -31.15 -3.70
C VAL A 126 -21.32 -30.79 -5.11
N ALA A 127 -20.69 -29.62 -5.27
CA ALA A 127 -20.15 -29.20 -6.57
C ALA A 127 -19.04 -30.14 -7.08
N ILE A 128 -18.18 -30.64 -6.19
CA ILE A 128 -17.14 -31.62 -6.53
C ILE A 128 -17.77 -32.95 -6.95
N SER A 129 -18.77 -33.43 -6.21
CA SER A 129 -19.49 -34.68 -6.55
C SER A 129 -20.19 -34.57 -7.91
N LEU A 130 -20.82 -33.43 -8.23
CA LEU A 130 -21.38 -33.18 -9.57
C LEU A 130 -20.33 -33.29 -10.67
N ILE A 131 -19.18 -32.62 -10.50
CA ILE A 131 -18.07 -32.65 -11.47
C ILE A 131 -17.59 -34.08 -11.72
N GLN A 132 -17.57 -34.92 -10.69
CA GLN A 132 -17.18 -36.33 -10.80
C GLN A 132 -18.22 -37.17 -11.55
N MET A 133 -19.52 -36.91 -11.36
CA MET A 133 -20.59 -37.64 -12.03
C MET A 133 -20.82 -37.24 -13.49
N PHE A 134 -20.36 -36.06 -13.92
CA PHE A 134 -20.50 -35.65 -15.32
C PHE A 134 -19.76 -36.58 -16.29
N ASP A 135 -18.77 -37.37 -15.83
CA ASP A 135 -18.15 -38.42 -16.65
C ASP A 135 -19.17 -39.51 -17.01
N ASP A 136 -19.95 -39.96 -16.03
CA ASP A 136 -20.97 -41.00 -16.22
C ASP A 136 -22.16 -40.47 -17.04
N LEU A 137 -22.50 -39.19 -16.89
CA LEU A 137 -23.58 -38.55 -17.66
C LEU A 137 -23.21 -38.39 -19.13
N ASP A 138 -21.98 -37.93 -19.43
CA ASP A 138 -21.47 -37.86 -20.81
C ASP A 138 -21.42 -39.26 -21.46
N MET A 139 -21.12 -40.31 -20.68
CA MET A 139 -21.14 -41.71 -21.16
C MET A 139 -22.54 -42.24 -21.48
N LYS A 140 -23.52 -41.94 -20.62
CA LYS A 140 -24.91 -42.34 -20.84
C LYS A 140 -25.54 -41.66 -22.06
N GLU A 141 -25.21 -40.39 -22.30
CA GLU A 141 -25.76 -39.61 -23.43
C GLU A 141 -25.13 -39.98 -24.77
N ASN A 142 -23.85 -40.36 -24.80
CA ASN A 142 -23.13 -40.79 -26.02
C ASN A 142 -23.31 -42.30 -26.38
N GLY A 143 -24.11 -43.05 -25.61
CA GLY A 143 -24.19 -44.50 -25.71
C GLY A 143 -25.00 -45.06 -26.89
N ASN A 144 -24.36 -45.24 -28.06
CA ASN A 144 -24.63 -46.36 -29.00
C ASN A 144 -23.58 -46.58 -30.13
N LYS A 145 -22.43 -45.88 -30.14
CA LYS A 145 -21.36 -46.10 -31.14
C LYS A 145 -19.97 -46.18 -30.54
N ALA A 146 -19.67 -47.21 -29.75
CA ALA A 146 -18.28 -47.62 -29.47
C ALA A 146 -18.20 -49.06 -28.94
N TRP A 147 -18.40 -50.05 -29.81
CA TRP A 147 -17.90 -51.40 -29.57
C TRP A 147 -16.41 -51.47 -29.94
N SER A 148 -15.55 -51.02 -29.03
CA SER A 148 -14.15 -51.45 -28.99
C SER A 148 -13.48 -50.95 -27.71
N GLY A 149 -13.36 -51.83 -26.70
CA GLY A 149 -12.29 -52.00 -25.70
C GLY A 149 -11.42 -50.84 -25.14
N ALA A 150 -11.67 -49.56 -25.40
CA ALA A 150 -10.93 -48.43 -24.84
C ALA A 150 -11.82 -47.70 -23.82
N GLN A 151 -11.46 -47.82 -22.55
CA GLN A 151 -12.20 -47.35 -21.38
C GLN A 151 -12.09 -45.84 -21.14
N PHE A 152 -12.04 -45.03 -22.21
CA PHE A 152 -11.80 -43.59 -22.12
C PHE A 152 -12.70 -42.78 -23.06
N VAL A 153 -13.40 -41.81 -22.47
CA VAL A 153 -14.11 -40.75 -23.20
C VAL A 153 -13.07 -39.90 -23.94
N LEU A 154 -13.10 -39.90 -25.28
CA LEU A 154 -12.17 -39.08 -26.09
C LEU A 154 -12.46 -37.57 -25.95
N GLU A 155 -13.73 -37.19 -25.80
CA GLU A 155 -14.17 -35.79 -25.66
C GLU A 155 -15.03 -35.60 -24.41
N ARG A 156 -14.47 -34.96 -23.38
CA ARG A 156 -15.20 -34.58 -22.16
C ARG A 156 -15.75 -33.17 -22.30
N SER A 157 -17.02 -32.97 -21.98
CA SER A 157 -17.64 -31.65 -22.09
C SER A 157 -17.14 -30.68 -21.00
N SER A 158 -17.09 -29.39 -21.31
CA SER A 158 -16.58 -28.35 -20.41
C SER A 158 -17.62 -27.92 -19.38
N VAL A 159 -17.12 -27.61 -18.17
CA VAL A 159 -17.92 -27.18 -17.02
C VAL A 159 -17.62 -25.73 -16.69
N LEU A 160 -18.66 -24.91 -16.55
CA LEU A 160 -18.57 -23.53 -16.08
C LEU A 160 -19.17 -23.43 -14.68
N VAL A 161 -18.38 -22.98 -13.72
CA VAL A 161 -18.80 -22.81 -12.31
C VAL A 161 -18.85 -21.33 -11.99
N PHE A 162 -20.01 -20.83 -11.57
CA PHE A 162 -20.18 -19.45 -11.11
C PHE A 162 -19.97 -19.37 -9.59
N LEU A 163 -18.93 -18.63 -9.20
CA LEU A 163 -18.54 -18.31 -7.84
C LEU A 163 -18.55 -16.79 -7.64
N PRO A 164 -18.78 -16.29 -6.42
CA PRO A 164 -18.97 -14.86 -6.20
C PRO A 164 -17.69 -14.03 -6.24
N GLY A 165 -16.51 -14.61 -6.05
CA GLY A 165 -15.25 -13.87 -5.98
C GLY A 165 -13.99 -14.73 -6.04
N LEU A 166 -12.82 -14.07 -6.00
CA LEU A 166 -11.51 -14.72 -6.13
C LEU A 166 -11.17 -15.64 -4.95
N GLY A 167 -11.58 -15.29 -3.73
CA GLY A 167 -11.34 -16.13 -2.55
C GLY A 167 -12.03 -17.49 -2.69
N GLU A 168 -13.28 -17.48 -3.13
CA GLU A 168 -14.08 -18.68 -3.36
C GLU A 168 -13.56 -19.48 -4.57
N ILE A 169 -13.07 -18.80 -5.62
CA ILE A 169 -12.38 -19.43 -6.75
C ILE A 169 -11.11 -20.16 -6.28
N ASN A 170 -10.28 -19.51 -5.46
CA ASN A 170 -9.03 -20.11 -4.96
C ASN A 170 -9.30 -21.34 -4.09
N TYR A 171 -10.32 -21.27 -3.22
CA TYR A 171 -10.71 -22.41 -2.38
C TYR A 171 -11.20 -23.59 -3.22
N MET A 172 -12.10 -23.36 -4.18
CA MET A 172 -12.56 -24.42 -5.10
C MET A 172 -11.42 -24.98 -5.95
N HIS A 173 -10.51 -24.12 -6.42
CA HIS A 173 -9.33 -24.54 -7.17
C HIS A 173 -8.43 -25.46 -6.33
N GLU A 174 -8.18 -25.14 -5.06
CA GLU A 174 -7.40 -25.98 -4.14
C GLU A 174 -8.04 -27.37 -3.96
N LEU A 175 -9.35 -27.40 -3.69
CA LEU A 175 -10.10 -28.66 -3.54
C LEU A 175 -10.03 -29.52 -4.81
N LEU A 176 -10.19 -28.92 -5.99
CA LEU A 176 -10.10 -29.63 -7.28
C LEU A 176 -8.66 -30.08 -7.60
N THR A 177 -7.66 -29.28 -7.22
CA THR A 177 -6.24 -29.62 -7.46
C THR A 177 -5.83 -30.86 -6.66
N ASN A 178 -6.37 -31.03 -5.45
CA ASN A 178 -6.10 -32.21 -4.63
C ASN A 178 -6.64 -33.52 -5.25
N LEU A 179 -7.47 -33.43 -6.29
CA LEU A 179 -8.00 -34.57 -7.06
C LEU A 179 -7.12 -34.94 -8.27
N VAL A 180 -5.79 -34.91 -8.10
CA VAL A 180 -4.75 -35.05 -9.16
C VAL A 180 -4.97 -36.27 -10.08
N HIS A 181 -5.55 -37.36 -9.57
CA HIS A 181 -5.74 -38.61 -10.29
C HIS A 181 -6.85 -38.58 -11.38
N LYS A 182 -7.61 -37.48 -11.52
CA LYS A 182 -8.86 -37.44 -12.32
C LYS A 182 -8.79 -36.69 -13.66
N ARG A 183 -7.59 -36.32 -14.13
CA ARG A 183 -7.38 -35.62 -15.43
C ARG A 183 -8.28 -34.38 -15.59
N LEU A 184 -8.17 -33.43 -14.66
CA LEU A 184 -8.90 -32.16 -14.69
C LEU A 184 -7.96 -31.02 -15.11
N GLN A 185 -8.45 -30.11 -15.95
CA GLN A 185 -7.79 -28.83 -16.25
C GLN A 185 -8.65 -27.70 -15.69
N VAL A 186 -8.20 -27.09 -14.59
CA VAL A 186 -8.93 -26.05 -13.87
C VAL A 186 -8.37 -24.68 -14.25
N TYR A 187 -9.25 -23.79 -14.74
CA TYR A 187 -8.89 -22.45 -15.15
C TYR A 187 -9.66 -21.41 -14.34
N PRO A 188 -8.97 -20.54 -13.57
CA PRO A 188 -9.61 -19.41 -12.92
C PRO A 188 -9.91 -18.29 -13.94
N LEU A 189 -11.16 -17.84 -13.99
CA LEU A 189 -11.62 -16.74 -14.82
C LEU A 189 -12.17 -15.62 -13.92
N HIS A 190 -11.25 -14.76 -13.48
CA HIS A 190 -11.57 -13.59 -12.66
C HIS A 190 -10.95 -12.34 -13.24
N SER A 191 -11.57 -11.20 -12.96
CA SER A 191 -11.22 -9.92 -13.56
C SER A 191 -9.83 -9.38 -13.16
N SER A 192 -9.20 -9.94 -12.11
CA SER A 192 -7.83 -9.65 -11.64
C SER A 192 -6.76 -10.65 -12.14
N VAL A 193 -7.18 -11.79 -12.70
CA VAL A 193 -6.27 -12.79 -13.27
C VAL A 193 -5.63 -12.22 -14.55
N ALA A 194 -4.38 -12.56 -14.85
CA ALA A 194 -3.69 -12.01 -16.00
C ALA A 194 -4.40 -12.41 -17.31
N LEU A 195 -4.38 -11.53 -18.32
CA LEU A 195 -5.10 -11.82 -19.57
C LEU A 195 -4.55 -13.06 -20.29
N GLU A 196 -3.24 -13.30 -20.22
CA GLU A 196 -2.63 -14.52 -20.77
C GLU A 196 -3.25 -15.78 -20.16
N GLU A 197 -3.51 -15.75 -18.85
CA GLU A 197 -4.16 -16.85 -18.13
C GLU A 197 -5.65 -16.94 -18.44
N GLN A 198 -6.35 -15.82 -18.58
CA GLN A 198 -7.76 -15.79 -19.01
C GLN A 198 -7.91 -16.35 -20.43
N ASN A 199 -6.97 -16.08 -21.32
CA ASN A 199 -7.00 -16.57 -22.71
C ASN A 199 -6.87 -18.09 -22.80
N ASN A 200 -6.24 -18.73 -21.80
CA ASN A 200 -6.18 -20.19 -21.73
C ASN A 200 -7.56 -20.84 -21.64
N VAL A 201 -8.58 -20.11 -21.17
CA VAL A 201 -9.98 -20.56 -21.13
C VAL A 201 -10.57 -20.74 -22.53
N PHE A 202 -10.01 -20.15 -23.58
CA PHE A 202 -10.50 -20.38 -24.96
C PHE A 202 -9.80 -21.54 -25.66
N LEU A 203 -8.73 -22.08 -25.08
CA LEU A 203 -8.04 -23.23 -25.64
C LEU A 203 -8.89 -24.50 -25.45
N SER A 204 -8.80 -25.40 -26.42
CA SER A 204 -9.39 -26.73 -26.30
C SER A 204 -8.66 -27.53 -25.21
N PRO A 205 -9.36 -28.33 -24.40
CA PRO A 205 -8.72 -29.17 -23.40
C PRO A 205 -7.82 -30.21 -24.06
N VAL A 206 -6.83 -30.68 -23.29
CA VAL A 206 -6.00 -31.82 -23.70
C VAL A 206 -6.91 -33.06 -23.82
N PRO A 207 -6.78 -33.89 -24.87
CA PRO A 207 -7.62 -35.08 -25.04
C PRO A 207 -7.66 -35.97 -23.79
N GLY A 208 -8.88 -36.34 -23.38
CA GLY A 208 -9.12 -37.10 -22.15
C GLY A 208 -9.07 -36.30 -20.84
N TYR A 209 -8.82 -34.99 -20.88
CA TYR A 209 -9.00 -34.08 -19.74
C TYR A 209 -10.34 -33.35 -19.81
N ARG A 210 -10.94 -33.08 -18.64
CA ARG A 210 -12.12 -32.20 -18.54
C ARG A 210 -11.67 -30.78 -18.20
N LYS A 211 -12.17 -29.82 -18.97
CA LYS A 211 -12.01 -28.39 -18.73
C LYS A 211 -13.02 -27.91 -17.69
N ILE A 212 -12.53 -27.29 -16.61
CA ILE A 212 -13.32 -26.69 -15.55
C ILE A 212 -12.96 -25.21 -15.48
N ILE A 213 -13.96 -24.36 -15.65
CA ILE A 213 -13.80 -22.90 -15.65
C ILE A 213 -14.44 -22.37 -14.37
N LEU A 214 -13.63 -21.81 -13.48
CA LEU A 214 -14.12 -21.20 -12.24
C LEU A 214 -14.24 -19.70 -12.46
N SER A 215 -15.47 -19.18 -12.56
CA SER A 215 -15.72 -17.80 -12.99
C SER A 215 -16.63 -17.00 -12.05
N THR A 216 -16.52 -15.68 -12.14
CA THR A 216 -17.48 -14.72 -11.57
C THR A 216 -18.55 -14.35 -12.61
N ASN A 217 -19.32 -13.30 -12.37
CA ASN A 217 -20.25 -12.73 -13.35
C ASN A 217 -19.57 -12.25 -14.66
N ILE A 218 -18.24 -12.24 -14.76
CA ILE A 218 -17.54 -11.96 -16.03
C ILE A 218 -17.94 -12.91 -17.18
N ALA A 219 -18.27 -14.17 -16.88
CA ALA A 219 -18.77 -15.13 -17.87
C ALA A 219 -20.28 -15.02 -18.14
N GLU A 220 -21.00 -14.18 -17.37
CA GLU A 220 -22.45 -13.94 -17.51
C GLU A 220 -22.78 -13.10 -18.72
N SER A 221 -21.91 -12.12 -19.06
CA SER A 221 -22.07 -11.21 -20.21
C SER A 221 -20.75 -11.02 -20.96
N SER A 222 -19.70 -10.55 -20.28
CA SER A 222 -18.46 -10.04 -20.90
C SER A 222 -17.60 -11.07 -21.65
N VAL A 223 -17.66 -12.33 -21.25
CA VAL A 223 -16.87 -13.42 -21.86
C VAL A 223 -17.79 -14.57 -22.28
N THR A 224 -17.61 -15.04 -23.50
CA THR A 224 -18.39 -16.12 -24.09
C THR A 224 -17.50 -17.31 -24.40
N VAL A 225 -17.64 -18.39 -23.64
CA VAL A 225 -16.91 -19.64 -23.88
C VAL A 225 -17.82 -20.58 -24.69
N PRO A 226 -17.41 -21.03 -25.90
CA PRO A 226 -18.31 -21.72 -26.81
C PRO A 226 -18.59 -23.19 -26.40
N ASP A 227 -17.66 -23.87 -25.73
CA ASP A 227 -17.71 -25.32 -25.49
C ASP A 227 -18.37 -25.74 -24.16
N VAL A 228 -19.14 -24.85 -23.52
CA VAL A 228 -19.77 -25.11 -22.22
C VAL A 228 -21.06 -25.92 -22.39
N LYS A 229 -21.12 -27.09 -21.72
CA LYS A 229 -22.33 -27.95 -21.66
C LYS A 229 -22.96 -27.96 -20.26
N TYR A 230 -22.12 -27.90 -19.23
CA TYR A 230 -22.53 -27.96 -17.83
C TYR A 230 -22.29 -26.61 -17.15
N VAL A 231 -23.32 -26.02 -16.55
CA VAL A 231 -23.20 -24.85 -15.66
C VAL A 231 -23.51 -25.29 -14.23
N ILE A 232 -22.63 -24.95 -13.28
CA ILE A 232 -22.88 -25.04 -11.84
C ILE A 232 -22.98 -23.60 -11.32
N ASP A 233 -24.15 -23.22 -10.82
CA ASP A 233 -24.43 -21.87 -10.33
C ASP A 233 -24.66 -21.87 -8.81
N PHE A 234 -23.75 -21.24 -8.07
CA PHE A 234 -23.91 -21.02 -6.62
C PHE A 234 -24.97 -19.95 -6.32
N CYS A 235 -25.54 -19.28 -7.34
CA CYS A 235 -26.57 -18.26 -7.23
C CYS A 235 -26.16 -17.05 -6.37
N LEU A 236 -24.85 -16.84 -6.21
CA LEU A 236 -24.29 -15.73 -5.47
C LEU A 236 -23.54 -14.79 -6.41
N THR A 237 -23.44 -13.53 -6.00
CA THR A 237 -22.66 -12.49 -6.67
C THR A 237 -22.15 -11.48 -5.66
N ARG A 238 -21.14 -10.71 -6.02
CA ARG A 238 -20.67 -9.59 -5.23
C ARG A 238 -21.20 -8.29 -5.82
N THR A 239 -21.97 -7.55 -5.04
CA THR A 239 -22.64 -6.30 -5.45
C THR A 239 -22.01 -5.12 -4.72
N LEU A 240 -21.76 -4.03 -5.46
CA LEU A 240 -21.28 -2.78 -4.89
C LEU A 240 -22.45 -2.03 -4.23
N VAL A 241 -22.30 -1.70 -2.96
CA VAL A 241 -23.28 -0.98 -2.15
C VAL A 241 -22.58 0.17 -1.44
N CYS A 242 -23.18 1.35 -1.41
CA CYS A 242 -22.65 2.48 -0.65
C CYS A 242 -23.18 2.46 0.79
N ASP A 243 -22.30 2.80 1.72
CA ASP A 243 -22.65 3.04 3.11
C ASP A 243 -23.53 4.28 3.22
N GLU A 244 -24.69 4.19 3.85
CA GLU A 244 -25.61 5.33 4.00
C GLU A 244 -24.99 6.46 4.82
N ASP A 245 -24.05 6.14 5.73
CA ASP A 245 -23.41 7.05 6.68
C ASP A 245 -22.08 7.65 6.21
N THR A 246 -21.35 7.01 5.29
CA THR A 246 -20.05 7.51 4.78
C THR A 246 -19.98 7.67 3.27
N ASN A 247 -20.96 7.16 2.53
CA ASN A 247 -20.91 6.97 1.07
C ASN A 247 -19.69 6.16 0.59
N TYR A 248 -19.00 5.47 1.49
CA TYR A 248 -17.91 4.56 1.13
C TYR A 248 -18.48 3.32 0.49
N GLN A 249 -17.78 2.83 -0.53
CA GLN A 249 -18.20 1.66 -1.27
C GLN A 249 -17.84 0.38 -0.52
N SER A 250 -18.79 -0.54 -0.45
CA SER A 250 -18.64 -1.89 0.08
C SER A 250 -18.96 -2.92 -0.99
N LEU A 251 -18.13 -3.95 -1.12
CA LEU A 251 -18.43 -5.09 -1.98
C LEU A 251 -19.08 -6.19 -1.13
N ARG A 252 -20.41 -6.25 -1.14
CA ARG A 252 -21.18 -7.21 -0.33
C ARG A 252 -21.52 -8.46 -1.13
N LEU A 253 -21.43 -9.61 -0.46
CA LEU A 253 -21.93 -10.86 -1.02
C LEU A 253 -23.46 -10.82 -0.98
N SER A 254 -24.12 -11.13 -2.09
CA SER A 254 -25.57 -11.13 -2.21
C SER A 254 -26.03 -12.27 -3.11
N TRP A 255 -27.29 -12.67 -2.95
CA TRP A 255 -27.96 -13.55 -3.90
C TRP A 255 -28.08 -12.87 -5.27
N ALA A 256 -27.74 -13.61 -6.33
CA ALA A 256 -27.89 -13.14 -7.70
C ALA A 256 -29.37 -13.15 -8.10
N SER A 257 -29.77 -12.20 -8.95
CA SER A 257 -31.17 -12.12 -9.40
C SER A 257 -31.56 -13.31 -10.27
N LYS A 258 -32.86 -13.61 -10.36
CA LYS A 258 -33.36 -14.64 -11.28
C LYS A 258 -32.96 -14.32 -12.73
N THR A 259 -33.02 -13.04 -13.12
CA THR A 259 -32.53 -12.59 -14.44
C THR A 259 -31.07 -12.94 -14.68
N SER A 260 -30.17 -12.65 -13.73
CA SER A 260 -28.75 -12.98 -13.84
C SER A 260 -28.52 -14.48 -13.94
N CYS A 261 -29.13 -15.26 -13.07
CA CYS A 261 -28.95 -16.70 -13.10
C CYS A 261 -29.56 -17.34 -14.37
N ASN A 262 -30.60 -16.74 -14.96
CA ASN A 262 -31.12 -17.16 -16.27
C ASN A 262 -30.15 -16.85 -17.42
N GLN A 263 -29.40 -15.74 -17.34
CA GLN A 263 -28.31 -15.47 -18.28
C GLN A 263 -27.17 -16.49 -18.12
N ARG A 264 -26.82 -16.85 -16.88
CA ARG A 264 -25.85 -17.93 -16.57
C ARG A 264 -26.28 -19.27 -17.16
N LYS A 265 -27.56 -19.65 -16.99
CA LYS A 265 -28.16 -20.84 -17.61
C LYS A 265 -27.99 -20.84 -19.13
N GLY A 266 -28.24 -19.70 -19.77
CA GLY A 266 -28.10 -19.54 -21.23
C GLY A 266 -26.70 -19.82 -21.76
N ARG A 267 -25.66 -19.87 -20.91
CA ARG A 267 -24.28 -20.21 -21.30
C ARG A 267 -24.10 -21.68 -21.68
N ALA A 268 -24.93 -22.59 -21.17
CA ALA A 268 -24.89 -24.01 -21.54
C ALA A 268 -25.69 -24.35 -22.81
N GLY A 269 -26.59 -23.47 -23.27
CA GLY A 269 -27.52 -23.73 -24.39
C GLY A 269 -27.05 -23.22 -25.75
N ARG A 270 -25.75 -22.95 -25.92
CA ARG A 270 -25.21 -22.25 -27.10
C ARG A 270 -24.86 -23.16 -28.28
N VAL A 271 -24.28 -24.32 -28.00
CA VAL A 271 -23.74 -25.23 -29.03
C VAL A 271 -24.47 -26.57 -29.06
N SER A 272 -25.02 -26.99 -27.93
CA SER A 272 -25.74 -28.26 -27.79
C SER A 272 -26.75 -28.18 -26.64
N ARG A 273 -27.47 -29.27 -26.39
CA ARG A 273 -28.30 -29.42 -25.19
C ARG A 273 -27.41 -29.26 -23.95
N GLY A 274 -27.82 -28.36 -23.07
CA GLY A 274 -27.07 -27.99 -21.88
C GLY A 274 -27.75 -28.40 -20.58
N TYR A 275 -27.01 -28.33 -19.48
CA TYR A 275 -27.51 -28.63 -18.14
C TYR A 275 -27.04 -27.53 -17.17
N CYS A 276 -27.96 -27.04 -16.34
CA CYS A 276 -27.70 -26.01 -15.33
C CYS A 276 -28.09 -26.51 -13.94
N TYR A 277 -27.11 -26.57 -13.04
CA TYR A 277 -27.27 -27.02 -11.66
C TYR A 277 -27.18 -25.81 -10.73
N ARG A 278 -28.30 -25.44 -10.13
CA ARG A 278 -28.41 -24.34 -9.18
C ARG A 278 -28.25 -24.89 -7.76
N LEU A 279 -27.22 -24.44 -7.05
CA LEU A 279 -26.92 -24.92 -5.70
C LEU A 279 -27.76 -24.19 -4.64
N VAL A 280 -29.08 -24.13 -4.86
CA VAL A 280 -30.09 -23.60 -3.94
C VAL A 280 -31.30 -24.53 -3.90
N HIS A 281 -32.08 -24.45 -2.82
CA HIS A 281 -33.35 -25.17 -2.72
C HIS A 281 -34.41 -24.54 -3.62
N LYS A 282 -35.29 -25.36 -4.20
CA LYS A 282 -36.34 -24.89 -5.12
C LYS A 282 -37.33 -23.93 -4.43
N ASP A 283 -37.73 -24.24 -3.20
CA ASP A 283 -38.62 -23.36 -2.42
C ASP A 283 -37.98 -21.98 -2.13
N PHE A 284 -36.65 -21.94 -1.94
CA PHE A 284 -35.90 -20.70 -1.75
C PHE A 284 -35.77 -19.90 -3.05
N TRP A 285 -35.56 -20.60 -4.18
CA TRP A 285 -35.54 -19.99 -5.50
C TRP A 285 -36.86 -19.31 -5.83
N ASP A 286 -38.00 -19.98 -5.59
CA ASP A 286 -39.31 -19.47 -5.94
C ASP A 286 -39.72 -18.27 -5.05
N ASN A 287 -39.45 -18.34 -3.74
CA ASN A 287 -39.99 -17.39 -2.76
C ASN A 287 -39.01 -16.30 -2.28
N SER A 288 -37.69 -16.47 -2.43
CA SER A 288 -36.70 -15.59 -1.78
C SER A 288 -35.72 -14.92 -2.74
N ILE A 289 -35.35 -15.55 -3.86
CA ILE A 289 -34.42 -14.95 -4.83
C ILE A 289 -35.10 -13.75 -5.55
N PRO A 290 -34.47 -12.56 -5.59
CA PRO A 290 -35.04 -11.39 -6.25
C PRO A 290 -35.14 -11.59 -7.77
N ASP A 291 -36.21 -11.11 -8.38
CA ASP A 291 -36.42 -11.28 -9.82
C ASP A 291 -35.42 -10.47 -10.65
N HIS A 292 -35.09 -9.24 -10.21
CA HIS A 292 -34.27 -8.27 -10.93
C HIS A 292 -33.18 -7.67 -10.04
N VAL A 293 -32.12 -7.15 -10.66
CA VAL A 293 -31.04 -6.41 -9.99
C VAL A 293 -31.52 -5.00 -9.65
N VAL A 294 -31.16 -4.49 -8.47
CA VAL A 294 -31.42 -3.09 -8.10
C VAL A 294 -30.57 -2.15 -8.99
N PRO A 295 -31.19 -1.18 -9.68
CA PRO A 295 -30.49 -0.22 -10.55
C PRO A 295 -29.33 0.50 -9.85
N GLU A 296 -28.24 0.75 -10.58
CA GLU A 296 -27.04 1.41 -10.02
C GLU A 296 -27.32 2.81 -9.48
N MET A 297 -28.21 3.55 -10.14
CA MET A 297 -28.61 4.89 -9.73
C MET A 297 -29.23 4.94 -8.31
N LEU A 298 -29.72 3.81 -7.78
CA LEU A 298 -30.26 3.72 -6.42
C LEU A 298 -29.24 3.29 -5.36
N ARG A 299 -28.05 2.84 -5.76
CA ARG A 299 -27.07 2.20 -4.85
C ARG A 299 -25.63 2.71 -4.99
N CYS A 300 -25.34 3.51 -6.01
CA CYS A 300 -24.01 4.04 -6.33
C CYS A 300 -23.95 5.57 -6.11
N PRO A 301 -22.75 6.15 -5.90
CA PRO A 301 -22.60 7.59 -5.68
C PRO A 301 -22.93 8.40 -6.93
N LEU A 302 -23.77 9.44 -6.79
CA LEU A 302 -24.33 10.19 -7.93
C LEU A 302 -23.45 11.34 -8.44
N GLY A 303 -22.17 11.39 -8.06
CA GLY A 303 -21.31 12.57 -8.24
C GLY A 303 -21.16 12.99 -9.70
N SER A 304 -20.93 12.03 -10.60
CA SER A 304 -20.81 12.29 -12.04
C SER A 304 -22.14 12.75 -12.63
N THR A 305 -23.23 12.09 -12.25
CA THR A 305 -24.59 12.43 -12.67
C THR A 305 -25.00 13.84 -12.27
N ILE A 306 -24.73 14.26 -11.03
CA ILE A 306 -25.04 15.62 -10.54
C ILE A 306 -24.23 16.68 -11.28
N LEU A 307 -22.94 16.45 -11.54
CA LEU A 307 -22.12 17.38 -12.32
C LEU A 307 -22.61 17.53 -13.78
N LYS A 308 -22.95 16.41 -14.43
CA LYS A 308 -23.54 16.42 -15.78
C LYS A 308 -24.92 17.10 -15.80
N ALA A 309 -25.74 16.90 -14.76
CA ALA A 309 -27.02 17.60 -14.60
C ALA A 309 -26.84 19.12 -14.48
N LYS A 310 -25.84 19.57 -13.71
CA LYS A 310 -25.48 20.99 -13.59
C LYS A 310 -24.98 21.58 -14.90
N LEU A 311 -24.18 20.86 -15.69
CA LEU A 311 -23.78 21.30 -17.03
C LEU A 311 -24.96 21.42 -18.00
N LEU A 312 -25.92 20.49 -17.92
CA LEU A 312 -27.11 20.48 -18.77
C LEU A 312 -27.99 21.72 -18.53
N ASP A 313 -27.99 22.27 -17.31
CA ASP A 313 -28.70 23.49 -16.91
C ASP A 313 -30.22 23.40 -17.17
N MET A 314 -30.82 22.32 -16.68
CA MET A 314 -32.24 22.00 -16.87
C MET A 314 -33.03 22.00 -15.55
N GLY A 315 -32.61 22.83 -14.61
CA GLY A 315 -33.13 22.94 -13.25
C GLY A 315 -32.23 22.30 -12.20
N GLU A 316 -32.66 22.36 -10.94
CA GLU A 316 -31.94 21.78 -9.81
C GLU A 316 -31.77 20.25 -9.97
N PRO A 317 -30.62 19.67 -9.58
CA PRO A 317 -30.38 18.22 -9.68
C PRO A 317 -31.47 17.39 -9.00
N ARG A 318 -31.97 17.83 -7.84
CA ARG A 318 -33.08 17.19 -7.12
C ARG A 318 -34.34 17.09 -7.96
N ALA A 319 -34.77 18.21 -8.57
CA ALA A 319 -35.97 18.25 -9.40
C ALA A 319 -35.79 17.45 -10.70
N LEU A 320 -34.58 17.43 -11.27
CA LEU A 320 -34.28 16.66 -12.48
C LEU A 320 -34.33 15.15 -12.21
N LEU A 321 -33.59 14.67 -11.21
CA LEU A 321 -33.45 13.24 -10.89
C LEU A 321 -34.76 12.63 -10.37
N ALA A 322 -35.65 13.43 -9.78
CA ALA A 322 -37.01 13.00 -9.43
C ALA A 322 -37.82 12.49 -10.64
N THR A 323 -37.43 12.84 -11.87
CA THR A 323 -38.12 12.41 -13.10
C THR A 323 -37.48 11.20 -13.78
N ALA A 324 -36.45 10.60 -13.16
CA ALA A 324 -35.73 9.44 -13.69
C ALA A 324 -36.59 8.18 -13.70
N LEU A 325 -36.11 7.13 -14.37
CA LEU A 325 -36.84 5.87 -14.46
C LEU A 325 -37.07 5.24 -13.08
N SER A 326 -36.03 5.24 -12.24
CA SER A 326 -36.11 4.90 -10.82
C SER A 326 -35.44 6.01 -10.00
N PRO A 327 -36.18 6.98 -9.47
CA PRO A 327 -35.59 8.14 -8.80
C PRO A 327 -34.74 7.76 -7.58
N PRO A 328 -33.52 8.33 -7.42
CA PRO A 328 -32.69 8.11 -6.24
C PRO A 328 -33.27 8.75 -4.98
N GLY A 329 -32.79 8.29 -3.81
CA GLY A 329 -33.15 8.85 -2.51
C GLY A 329 -32.76 10.33 -2.40
N LEU A 330 -33.59 11.13 -1.74
CA LEU A 330 -33.32 12.57 -1.57
C LEU A 330 -32.07 12.80 -0.71
N SER A 331 -31.89 12.01 0.35
CA SER A 331 -30.71 12.02 1.20
C SER A 331 -29.42 11.76 0.40
N ASP A 332 -29.46 10.83 -0.57
CA ASP A 332 -28.30 10.48 -1.38
C ASP A 332 -27.89 11.63 -2.31
N ILE A 333 -28.87 12.32 -2.89
CA ILE A 333 -28.65 13.52 -3.71
C ILE A 333 -28.05 14.63 -2.84
N GLU A 334 -28.69 14.94 -1.70
CA GLU A 334 -28.27 15.99 -0.77
C GLU A 334 -26.85 15.75 -0.27
N ARG A 335 -26.54 14.53 0.14
CA ARG A 335 -25.20 14.11 0.56
C ARG A 335 -24.18 14.20 -0.56
N THR A 336 -24.52 13.73 -1.76
CA THR A 336 -23.60 13.80 -2.91
C THR A 336 -23.26 15.25 -3.25
N ILE A 337 -24.21 16.18 -3.11
CA ILE A 337 -23.95 17.62 -3.29
C ILE A 337 -22.96 18.14 -2.24
N LEU A 338 -23.09 17.74 -0.98
CA LEU A 338 -22.12 18.09 0.07
C LEU A 338 -20.72 17.53 -0.23
N LEU A 339 -20.61 16.27 -0.67
CA LEU A 339 -19.34 15.68 -1.08
C LEU A 339 -18.71 16.41 -2.28
N LEU A 340 -19.52 16.84 -3.25
CA LEU A 340 -19.05 17.66 -4.38
C LEU A 340 -18.58 19.06 -3.94
N LYS A 341 -19.17 19.63 -2.87
CA LYS A 341 -18.66 20.85 -2.22
C LYS A 341 -17.33 20.61 -1.51
N GLU A 342 -17.18 19.47 -0.81
CA GLU A 342 -15.92 19.11 -0.14
C GLU A 342 -14.77 18.90 -1.14
N VAL A 343 -15.03 18.24 -2.27
CA VAL A 343 -14.05 18.13 -3.36
C VAL A 343 -13.72 19.50 -3.95
N GLY A 344 -14.63 20.47 -3.89
CA GLY A 344 -14.52 21.81 -4.49
C GLY A 344 -15.09 21.90 -5.90
N ALA A 345 -15.88 20.91 -6.32
CA ALA A 345 -16.56 20.89 -7.61
C ALA A 345 -17.76 21.85 -7.65
N LEU A 346 -18.44 21.99 -6.51
CA LEU A 346 -19.49 22.98 -6.28
C LEU A 346 -18.98 24.01 -5.28
N ALA A 347 -19.38 25.27 -5.46
CA ALA A 347 -18.99 26.34 -4.54
C ALA A 347 -19.58 26.07 -3.14
N VAL A 348 -18.74 26.22 -2.12
CA VAL A 348 -19.20 26.38 -0.74
C VAL A 348 -19.80 27.78 -0.65
N SER A 349 -21.13 27.86 -0.57
CA SER A 349 -21.84 29.11 -0.38
C SER A 349 -21.37 29.80 0.92
N GLY A 350 -21.19 31.12 0.89
CA GLY A 350 -20.86 31.87 2.11
C GLY A 350 -21.98 31.74 3.14
N GLN A 351 -21.69 32.01 4.41
CA GLN A 351 -22.63 31.99 5.54
C GLN A 351 -23.75 33.07 5.41
N ARG A 352 -24.48 33.11 4.30
CA ARG A 352 -25.66 33.94 4.09
C ARG A 352 -26.89 33.15 4.52
N GLU A 353 -27.79 33.80 5.25
CA GLU A 353 -28.95 33.17 5.90
C GLU A 353 -29.96 32.56 4.91
N ASP A 354 -29.96 32.98 3.63
CA ASP A 354 -30.95 32.60 2.61
C ASP A 354 -30.50 31.48 1.63
N GLU A 355 -29.31 30.90 1.77
CA GLU A 355 -28.77 29.96 0.77
C GLU A 355 -28.97 28.47 1.13
N ASN A 356 -29.48 27.68 0.17
CA ASN A 356 -29.72 26.25 0.34
C ASN A 356 -28.37 25.49 0.44
N PRO A 357 -28.06 24.79 1.56
CA PRO A 357 -26.82 24.04 1.72
C PRO A 357 -26.73 22.83 0.76
N HIS A 358 -27.86 22.34 0.27
CA HIS A 358 -27.96 21.23 -0.67
C HIS A 358 -28.06 21.70 -2.13
N ASP A 359 -27.60 22.91 -2.44
CA ASP A 359 -27.31 23.32 -3.81
C ASP A 359 -26.02 24.15 -3.91
N GLY A 360 -25.47 24.29 -5.11
CA GLY A 360 -24.27 25.10 -5.36
C GLY A 360 -24.00 25.37 -6.83
N GLU A 361 -23.27 26.46 -7.09
CA GLU A 361 -22.78 26.85 -8.41
C GLU A 361 -21.55 26.02 -8.81
N LEU A 362 -21.40 25.76 -10.11
CA LEU A 362 -20.29 24.97 -10.64
C LEU A 362 -18.99 25.80 -10.65
N THR A 363 -17.95 25.34 -9.96
CA THR A 363 -16.63 25.97 -9.96
C THR A 363 -15.86 25.68 -11.26
N PHE A 364 -14.70 26.32 -11.47
CA PHE A 364 -13.77 25.92 -12.53
C PHE A 364 -13.46 24.43 -12.47
N LEU A 365 -13.11 23.95 -11.27
CA LEU A 365 -12.83 22.54 -11.03
C LEU A 365 -14.05 21.69 -11.43
N GLY A 366 -15.25 22.02 -10.97
CA GLY A 366 -16.47 21.29 -11.33
C GLY A 366 -16.71 21.18 -12.85
N ARG A 367 -16.44 22.24 -13.61
CA ARG A 367 -16.50 22.23 -15.08
C ARG A 367 -15.49 21.27 -15.70
N VAL A 368 -14.26 21.25 -15.19
CA VAL A 368 -13.22 20.31 -15.64
C VAL A 368 -13.64 18.88 -15.32
N LEU A 369 -14.02 18.60 -14.07
CA LEU A 369 -14.42 17.26 -13.61
C LEU A 369 -15.56 16.68 -14.45
N ALA A 370 -16.55 17.50 -14.80
CA ALA A 370 -17.70 17.07 -15.57
C ALA A 370 -17.37 16.64 -17.03
N GLN A 371 -16.20 17.01 -17.55
CA GLN A 371 -15.74 16.67 -18.90
C GLN A 371 -14.70 15.54 -18.95
N LEU A 372 -14.15 15.15 -17.79
CA LEU A 372 -13.15 14.10 -17.71
C LEU A 372 -13.80 12.74 -17.43
N PRO A 373 -13.37 11.66 -18.10
CA PRO A 373 -13.87 10.30 -17.86
C PRO A 373 -13.20 9.64 -16.65
N VAL A 374 -13.05 10.37 -15.54
CA VAL A 374 -12.39 9.90 -14.31
C VAL A 374 -13.18 10.30 -13.08
N ASN A 375 -12.90 9.66 -11.94
CA ASN A 375 -13.51 10.02 -10.66
C ASN A 375 -13.16 11.48 -10.26
N GLN A 376 -14.02 12.13 -9.47
CA GLN A 376 -13.89 13.53 -9.07
C GLN A 376 -12.56 13.83 -8.37
N GLN A 377 -12.06 12.95 -7.47
CA GLN A 377 -10.76 13.14 -6.82
C GLN A 377 -9.60 13.07 -7.82
N LEU A 378 -9.66 12.18 -8.83
CA LEU A 378 -8.62 12.08 -9.86
C LEU A 378 -8.63 13.28 -10.82
N GLY A 379 -9.80 13.85 -11.11
CA GLY A 379 -9.85 15.10 -11.85
C GLY A 379 -9.31 16.28 -11.03
N LYS A 380 -9.53 16.31 -9.71
CA LYS A 380 -8.91 17.30 -8.79
C LYS A 380 -7.40 17.14 -8.76
N LEU A 381 -6.90 15.90 -8.78
CA LEU A 381 -5.48 15.59 -8.88
C LEU A 381 -4.85 16.23 -10.13
N ILE A 382 -5.50 16.11 -11.28
CA ILE A 382 -5.01 16.70 -12.55
C ILE A 382 -4.94 18.23 -12.45
N VAL A 383 -5.98 18.87 -11.89
CA VAL A 383 -6.01 20.33 -11.74
C VAL A 383 -4.94 20.81 -10.76
N LEU A 384 -4.76 20.16 -9.61
CA LEU A 384 -3.69 20.49 -8.68
C LEU A 384 -2.30 20.22 -9.28
N GLY A 385 -2.16 19.16 -10.08
CA GLY A 385 -0.96 18.87 -10.84
C GLY A 385 -0.58 19.99 -11.80
N HIS A 386 -1.57 20.61 -12.46
CA HIS A 386 -1.33 21.82 -13.25
C HIS A 386 -0.89 23.00 -12.39
N VAL A 387 -1.51 23.24 -11.23
CA VAL A 387 -1.17 24.37 -10.35
C VAL A 387 0.29 24.30 -9.86
N PHE A 388 0.75 23.11 -9.50
CA PHE A 388 2.07 22.90 -8.91
C PHE A 388 3.15 22.41 -9.89
N GLY A 389 2.84 22.36 -11.20
CA GLY A 389 3.82 21.98 -12.23
C GLY A 389 4.22 20.50 -12.21
N CYS A 390 3.31 19.60 -11.83
CA CYS A 390 3.46 18.13 -11.87
C CYS A 390 2.33 17.44 -12.66
N LEU A 391 1.86 18.10 -13.72
CA LEU A 391 0.72 17.67 -14.52
C LEU A 391 0.95 16.33 -15.24
N ASP A 392 2.17 16.07 -15.73
CA ASP A 392 2.51 14.83 -16.42
C ASP A 392 2.33 13.61 -15.51
N GLU A 393 2.88 13.69 -14.30
CA GLU A 393 2.77 12.65 -13.27
C GLU A 393 1.31 12.46 -12.84
N CYS A 394 0.58 13.55 -12.61
CA CYS A 394 -0.82 13.49 -12.21
C CYS A 394 -1.74 12.88 -13.28
N LEU A 395 -1.47 13.12 -14.57
CA LEU A 395 -2.19 12.48 -15.67
C LEU A 395 -1.94 10.97 -15.72
N ILE A 396 -0.70 10.53 -15.50
CA ILE A 396 -0.35 9.11 -15.44
C ILE A 396 -1.08 8.44 -14.26
N ILE A 397 -1.06 9.06 -13.08
CA ILE A 397 -1.75 8.54 -11.90
C ILE A 397 -3.26 8.47 -12.13
N ALA A 398 -3.87 9.53 -12.67
CA ALA A 398 -5.29 9.55 -12.97
C ALA A 398 -5.69 8.47 -13.98
N ALA A 399 -4.90 8.26 -15.04
CA ALA A 399 -5.14 7.20 -16.01
C ALA A 399 -4.98 5.80 -15.39
N ALA A 400 -3.91 5.59 -14.60
CA ALA A 400 -3.61 4.31 -13.97
C ALA A 400 -4.65 3.90 -12.93
N LEU A 401 -5.12 4.84 -12.10
CA LEU A 401 -6.10 4.60 -11.03
C LEU A 401 -7.55 4.51 -11.54
N SER A 402 -7.84 5.07 -12.73
CA SER A 402 -9.16 4.93 -13.37
C SER A 402 -9.35 3.56 -14.02
N LEU A 403 -8.24 2.88 -14.31
CA LEU A 403 -8.20 1.54 -14.88
C LEU A 403 -7.74 0.52 -13.83
N LYS A 404 -7.66 -0.74 -14.23
CA LYS A 404 -7.11 -1.78 -13.35
C LYS A 404 -5.60 -1.63 -13.26
N ASN A 405 -5.08 -1.91 -12.06
CA ASN A 405 -3.64 -1.87 -11.79
C ASN A 405 -2.87 -2.78 -12.79
N PHE A 406 -1.81 -2.23 -13.40
CA PHE A 406 -0.99 -2.95 -14.38
C PHE A 406 0.15 -3.76 -13.75
N PHE A 407 0.42 -3.62 -12.45
CA PHE A 407 1.31 -4.52 -11.74
C PHE A 407 0.70 -5.92 -11.67
N ALA A 408 1.44 -6.91 -12.16
CA ALA A 408 1.06 -8.30 -12.10
C ALA A 408 1.35 -8.86 -10.69
N MET A 409 0.36 -9.55 -10.14
CA MET A 409 0.51 -10.40 -8.95
C MET A 409 0.25 -11.84 -9.39
N PRO A 410 1.26 -12.56 -9.93
CA PRO A 410 1.07 -13.91 -10.42
C PRO A 410 0.60 -14.84 -9.30
N PHE A 411 -0.28 -15.77 -9.63
CA PHE A 411 -0.78 -16.77 -8.68
C PHE A 411 0.41 -17.54 -8.07
N ARG A 412 0.52 -17.55 -6.73
CA ARG A 412 1.61 -18.16 -5.94
C ARG A 412 2.96 -17.43 -5.90
N GLN A 413 3.16 -16.31 -6.61
CA GLN A 413 4.39 -15.50 -6.58
C GLN A 413 4.15 -14.07 -6.07
N HIS A 414 3.34 -13.93 -5.01
CA HIS A 414 2.94 -12.63 -4.48
C HIS A 414 4.11 -11.80 -3.94
N LEU A 415 5.15 -12.44 -3.37
CA LEU A 415 6.31 -11.74 -2.83
C LEU A 415 7.19 -11.12 -3.93
N ASP A 416 7.38 -11.81 -5.06
CA ASP A 416 8.23 -11.32 -6.14
C ASP A 416 7.60 -10.11 -6.85
N GLY A 417 6.29 -10.19 -7.13
CA GLY A 417 5.55 -9.05 -7.68
C GLY A 417 5.55 -7.84 -6.73
N TYR A 418 5.45 -8.10 -5.42
CA TYR A 418 5.50 -7.05 -4.40
C TYR A 418 6.86 -6.37 -4.35
N ARG A 419 7.95 -7.16 -4.35
CA ARG A 419 9.33 -6.66 -4.39
C ARG A 419 9.55 -5.75 -5.60
N ASN A 420 9.08 -6.14 -6.77
CA ASN A 420 9.23 -5.30 -7.95
C ASN A 420 8.43 -4.00 -7.88
N LYS A 421 7.21 -4.03 -7.34
CA LYS A 421 6.43 -2.81 -7.08
C LYS A 421 7.17 -1.86 -6.12
N VAL A 422 7.76 -2.40 -5.05
CA VAL A 422 8.59 -1.62 -4.10
C VAL A 422 9.82 -1.04 -4.80
N ASN A 423 10.48 -1.79 -5.69
CA ASN A 423 11.61 -1.29 -6.47
C ASN A 423 11.24 -0.06 -7.31
N PHE A 424 10.09 -0.07 -7.99
CA PHE A 424 9.59 1.09 -8.75
C PHE A 424 9.20 2.28 -7.85
N SER A 425 8.83 2.03 -6.60
CA SER A 425 8.57 3.12 -5.65
C SER A 425 9.84 3.85 -5.20
N GLY A 426 11.02 3.23 -5.36
CA GLY A 426 12.28 3.75 -4.84
C GLY A 426 12.19 4.09 -3.36
N SER A 427 12.60 5.30 -2.98
CA SER A 427 12.47 5.79 -1.60
C SER A 427 11.13 6.50 -1.32
N SER A 428 10.19 6.56 -2.29
CA SER A 428 8.95 7.35 -2.20
C SER A 428 7.91 6.85 -1.22
N LYS A 429 7.91 5.55 -0.92
CA LYS A 429 6.87 4.92 -0.09
C LYS A 429 5.46 5.33 -0.57
N SER A 430 5.28 5.53 -1.89
CA SER A 430 3.99 5.82 -2.54
C SER A 430 3.68 4.85 -3.68
N ASP A 431 2.51 4.20 -3.62
CA ASP A 431 1.99 3.35 -4.70
C ASP A 431 1.77 4.17 -5.99
N CYS A 432 1.25 5.39 -5.84
CA CYS A 432 0.99 6.29 -6.96
C CYS A 432 2.27 6.67 -7.71
N ILE A 433 3.36 6.95 -6.97
CA ILE A 433 4.66 7.26 -7.58
C ILE A 433 5.26 6.02 -8.24
N ALA A 434 5.09 4.83 -7.65
CA ALA A 434 5.52 3.58 -8.30
C ALA A 434 4.85 3.36 -9.67
N LEU A 435 3.56 3.72 -9.80
CA LEU A 435 2.85 3.68 -11.09
C LEU A 435 3.46 4.66 -12.10
N VAL A 436 3.82 5.88 -11.66
CA VAL A 436 4.46 6.88 -12.51
C VAL A 436 5.82 6.40 -13.02
N GLU A 437 6.68 5.91 -12.12
CA GLU A 437 8.02 5.46 -12.49
C GLU A 437 8.01 4.25 -13.41
N ALA A 438 7.10 3.29 -13.17
CA ALA A 438 6.91 2.14 -14.06
C ALA A 438 6.44 2.57 -15.46
N PHE A 439 5.48 3.48 -15.54
CA PHE A 439 4.97 4.01 -16.81
C PHE A 439 6.04 4.82 -17.58
N LYS A 440 6.76 5.72 -16.89
CA LYS A 440 7.84 6.52 -17.49
C LYS A 440 8.99 5.64 -17.97
N THR A 441 9.36 4.61 -17.21
CA THR A 441 10.40 3.64 -17.61
C THR A 441 9.99 2.90 -18.88
N TRP A 442 8.76 2.37 -18.93
CA TRP A 442 8.22 1.71 -20.13
C TRP A 442 8.19 2.66 -21.35
N LYS A 443 7.68 3.89 -21.17
CA LYS A 443 7.61 4.90 -22.24
C LYS A 443 9.00 5.27 -22.75
N ALA A 444 9.98 5.43 -21.86
CA ALA A 444 11.36 5.73 -22.21
C ALA A 444 12.04 4.58 -22.98
N CYS A 445 11.87 3.33 -22.55
CA CYS A 445 12.35 2.15 -23.29
C CYS A 445 11.75 2.07 -24.71
N ARG A 446 10.44 2.38 -24.87
CA ARG A 446 9.80 2.46 -26.19
C ARG A 446 10.39 3.57 -27.05
N GLN A 447 10.65 4.75 -26.49
CA GLN A 447 11.25 5.88 -27.20
C GLN A 447 12.70 5.61 -27.63
N ARG A 448 13.49 4.92 -26.80
CA ARG A 448 14.85 4.48 -27.16
C ARG A 448 14.87 3.36 -28.21
N GLY A 449 13.71 2.75 -28.50
CA GLY A 449 13.58 1.68 -29.48
C GLY A 449 13.97 0.30 -28.96
N GLU A 450 14.09 0.12 -27.63
CA GLU A 450 14.38 -1.17 -26.98
C GLU A 450 13.16 -2.12 -27.03
N LEU A 451 11.95 -1.56 -27.08
CA LEU A 451 10.68 -2.29 -27.06
C LEU A 451 9.93 -2.12 -28.40
N ARG A 452 10.64 -2.32 -29.53
CA ARG A 452 10.04 -2.21 -30.88
C ARG A 452 9.21 -3.42 -31.23
N TYR A 453 9.69 -4.62 -30.90
CA TYR A 453 9.01 -5.85 -31.23
C TYR A 453 8.09 -6.27 -30.06
N PRO A 454 6.88 -6.80 -30.33
CA PRO A 454 5.97 -7.26 -29.28
C PRO A 454 6.60 -8.27 -28.31
N LYS A 455 7.55 -9.08 -28.78
CA LYS A 455 8.27 -10.06 -27.94
C LYS A 455 9.14 -9.39 -26.88
N ASP A 456 9.85 -8.31 -27.24
CA ASP A 456 10.73 -7.60 -26.31
C ASP A 456 9.91 -6.88 -25.24
N GLU A 457 8.78 -6.29 -25.64
CA GLU A 457 7.84 -5.67 -24.71
C GLU A 457 7.21 -6.69 -23.74
N LEU A 458 6.83 -7.87 -24.23
CA LEU A 458 6.35 -8.96 -23.37
C LEU A 458 7.42 -9.47 -22.41
N ASN A 459 8.67 -9.62 -22.87
CA ASN A 459 9.78 -10.01 -22.01
C ASN A 459 10.06 -8.96 -20.94
N TRP A 460 10.02 -7.67 -21.30
CA TRP A 460 10.14 -6.57 -20.35
C TRP A 460 9.02 -6.59 -19.31
N GLY A 461 7.77 -6.85 -19.73
CA GLY A 461 6.63 -7.01 -18.83
C GLY A 461 6.79 -8.18 -17.86
N ARG A 462 7.30 -9.33 -18.33
CA ARG A 462 7.58 -10.50 -17.47
C ARG A 462 8.66 -10.22 -16.43
N LEU A 463 9.77 -9.59 -16.84
CA LEU A 463 10.87 -9.26 -15.92
C LEU A 463 10.47 -8.26 -14.84
N ASN A 464 9.62 -7.30 -15.18
CA ASN A 464 9.18 -6.22 -14.28
C ASN A 464 7.84 -6.50 -13.60
N TYR A 465 7.22 -7.67 -13.84
CA TYR A 465 5.90 -8.03 -13.32
C TYR A 465 4.84 -6.97 -13.70
N ILE A 466 4.80 -6.58 -14.98
CA ILE A 466 3.87 -5.60 -15.54
C ILE A 466 3.05 -6.23 -16.67
N GLN A 467 1.73 -6.06 -16.62
CA GLN A 467 0.81 -6.49 -17.66
C GLN A 467 0.83 -5.51 -18.85
N ILE A 468 1.47 -5.89 -19.95
CA ILE A 468 1.68 -5.04 -21.13
C ILE A 468 0.39 -4.50 -21.75
N LYS A 469 -0.69 -5.29 -21.76
CA LYS A 469 -1.98 -4.77 -22.26
C LYS A 469 -2.50 -3.62 -21.40
N ARG A 470 -2.39 -3.72 -20.08
CA ARG A 470 -2.91 -2.74 -19.12
C ARG A 470 -2.13 -1.43 -19.18
N ILE A 471 -0.79 -1.50 -19.23
CA ILE A 471 0.02 -0.28 -19.35
C ILE A 471 -0.21 0.45 -20.69
N ARG A 472 -0.56 -0.27 -21.76
CA ARG A 472 -1.00 0.32 -23.04
C ARG A 472 -2.38 0.98 -22.93
N GLU A 473 -3.36 0.35 -22.27
CA GLU A 473 -4.67 0.96 -21.98
C GLU A 473 -4.50 2.26 -21.16
N VAL A 474 -3.59 2.26 -20.18
CA VAL A 474 -3.22 3.47 -19.41
C VAL A 474 -2.59 4.53 -20.31
N ALA A 475 -1.74 4.15 -21.27
CA ALA A 475 -1.12 5.10 -22.20
C ALA A 475 -2.15 5.75 -23.14
N GLU A 476 -3.15 4.99 -23.61
CA GLU A 476 -4.26 5.48 -24.42
C GLU A 476 -5.11 6.49 -23.64
N LEU A 477 -5.51 6.13 -22.40
CA LEU A 477 -6.25 7.04 -21.53
C LEU A 477 -5.44 8.28 -21.16
N TYR A 478 -4.13 8.15 -20.92
CA TYR A 478 -3.25 9.29 -20.66
C TYR A 478 -3.27 10.31 -21.82
N GLU A 479 -3.17 9.86 -23.08
CA GLU A 479 -3.22 10.77 -24.24
C GLU A 479 -4.63 11.36 -24.44
N GLU A 480 -5.69 10.59 -24.15
CA GLU A 480 -7.06 11.11 -24.17
C GLU A 480 -7.26 12.21 -23.12
N LEU A 481 -6.84 11.97 -21.86
CA LEU A 481 -6.93 12.96 -20.78
C LEU A 481 -6.13 14.22 -21.11
N LYS A 482 -4.89 14.06 -21.59
CA LYS A 482 -4.03 15.16 -22.04
C LYS A 482 -4.70 16.01 -23.13
N THR A 483 -5.38 15.36 -24.08
CA THR A 483 -6.14 16.05 -25.14
C THR A 483 -7.33 16.81 -24.55
N ARG A 484 -8.12 16.18 -23.67
CA ARG A 484 -9.28 16.80 -23.03
C ARG A 484 -8.93 17.99 -22.13
N ILE A 485 -7.81 17.97 -21.42
CA ILE A 485 -7.44 19.10 -20.55
C ILE A 485 -6.89 20.30 -21.33
N SER A 486 -6.39 20.09 -22.55
CA SER A 486 -5.84 21.16 -23.38
C SER A 486 -6.86 22.27 -23.70
N GLN A 487 -8.15 21.94 -23.76
CA GLN A 487 -9.23 22.91 -23.95
C GLN A 487 -9.40 23.89 -22.78
N PHE A 488 -8.75 23.61 -21.65
CA PHE A 488 -8.71 24.46 -20.46
C PHE A 488 -7.37 25.20 -20.30
N ASN A 489 -6.53 25.22 -21.36
CA ASN A 489 -5.17 25.79 -21.34
C ASN A 489 -4.21 25.07 -20.37
N MET A 490 -4.48 23.79 -20.07
CA MET A 490 -3.58 22.95 -19.29
C MET A 490 -2.75 22.10 -20.24
N HIS A 491 -1.44 22.36 -20.31
CA HIS A 491 -0.51 21.69 -21.21
C HIS A 491 0.61 21.01 -20.43
N VAL A 492 1.03 19.84 -20.91
CA VAL A 492 2.22 19.15 -20.37
C VAL A 492 3.46 19.81 -20.96
N ASP A 493 4.21 20.51 -20.12
CA ASP A 493 5.41 21.21 -20.55
C ASP A 493 6.49 20.23 -21.04
N SER A 494 7.03 20.51 -22.23
CA SER A 494 8.15 19.76 -22.80
C SER A 494 9.51 20.28 -22.33
N ARG A 495 9.53 21.49 -21.73
CA ARG A 495 10.75 22.14 -21.23
C ARG A 495 11.07 21.58 -19.85
N ARG A 496 12.03 20.66 -19.79
CA ARG A 496 12.60 20.26 -18.50
C ARG A 496 13.37 21.47 -17.94
N PRO A 497 13.12 21.92 -16.70
CA PRO A 497 14.02 22.87 -16.06
C PRO A 497 15.43 22.29 -16.04
N VAL A 498 16.44 23.16 -15.95
CA VAL A 498 17.83 22.72 -15.75
C VAL A 498 17.84 21.82 -14.52
N MET A 499 18.15 20.54 -14.73
CA MET A 499 18.01 19.49 -13.71
C MET A 499 19.13 19.64 -12.69
N ASP A 500 18.86 20.37 -11.61
CA ASP A 500 19.61 20.20 -10.36
C ASP A 500 19.24 18.83 -9.74
N GLN A 501 20.17 18.20 -9.04
CA GLN A 501 19.95 16.89 -8.43
C GLN A 501 18.86 16.95 -7.35
N GLU A 502 18.75 18.09 -6.64
CA GLU A 502 17.68 18.34 -5.66
C GLU A 502 16.27 18.48 -6.30
N TYR A 503 16.19 18.78 -7.59
CA TYR A 503 14.91 19.01 -8.28
C TYR A 503 14.00 17.78 -8.19
N ILE A 504 14.58 16.58 -8.33
CA ILE A 504 13.84 15.32 -8.32
C ILE A 504 13.14 15.12 -6.96
N TYR A 505 13.86 15.38 -5.86
CA TYR A 505 13.33 15.23 -4.50
C TYR A 505 12.26 16.29 -4.19
N LYS A 506 12.51 17.55 -4.57
CA LYS A 506 11.52 18.64 -4.42
C LYS A 506 10.25 18.33 -5.20
N GLN A 507 10.38 17.89 -6.46
CA GLN A 507 9.24 17.53 -7.31
C GLN A 507 8.44 16.36 -6.73
N ARG A 508 9.13 15.35 -6.19
CA ARG A 508 8.49 14.24 -5.51
C ARG A 508 7.70 14.69 -4.28
N PHE A 509 8.26 15.55 -3.44
CA PHE A 509 7.54 16.09 -2.28
C PHE A 509 6.31 16.91 -2.71
N ILE A 510 6.46 17.77 -3.72
CA ILE A 510 5.33 18.52 -4.31
C ILE A 510 4.24 17.55 -4.78
N LEU A 511 4.60 16.48 -5.47
CA LEU A 511 3.65 15.47 -5.92
C LEU A 511 2.93 14.78 -4.74
N GLN A 512 3.64 14.47 -3.65
CA GLN A 512 3.01 13.93 -2.43
C GLN A 512 2.02 14.92 -1.81
N VAL A 513 2.34 16.22 -1.78
CA VAL A 513 1.42 17.27 -1.31
C VAL A 513 0.20 17.39 -2.22
N VAL A 514 0.38 17.28 -3.54
CA VAL A 514 -0.71 17.27 -4.51
C VAL A 514 -1.62 16.04 -4.35
N LEU A 515 -1.05 14.86 -4.08
CA LEU A 515 -1.82 13.66 -3.73
C LEU A 515 -2.64 13.88 -2.45
N ALA A 516 -2.04 14.47 -1.41
CA ALA A 516 -2.77 14.84 -0.20
C ALA A 516 -3.93 15.79 -0.50
N GLY A 517 -3.73 16.82 -1.34
CA GLY A 517 -4.80 17.77 -1.69
C GLY A 517 -5.91 17.19 -2.55
N ALA A 518 -5.59 16.25 -3.44
CA ALA A 518 -6.56 15.59 -4.30
C ALA A 518 -7.46 14.62 -3.53
N PHE A 519 -6.89 13.92 -2.55
CA PHE A 519 -7.57 12.88 -1.78
C PHE A 519 -8.00 13.33 -0.39
N TYR A 520 -7.99 14.63 -0.07
CA TYR A 520 -8.66 15.13 1.13
C TYR A 520 -10.14 14.69 1.13
N PRO A 521 -10.70 14.16 2.25
CA PRO A 521 -10.15 14.05 3.60
C PRO A 521 -9.58 12.66 3.97
N ASN A 522 -9.15 11.84 3.00
CA ASN A 522 -8.66 10.46 3.21
C ASN A 522 -7.28 10.39 3.89
N TYR A 523 -7.17 11.00 5.08
CA TYR A 523 -5.96 11.15 5.85
C TYR A 523 -5.99 10.21 7.05
N PHE A 524 -4.85 9.57 7.28
CA PHE A 524 -4.68 8.60 8.34
C PHE A 524 -3.40 8.85 9.09
N THR A 525 -3.41 8.59 10.39
CA THR A 525 -2.25 8.74 11.27
C THR A 525 -1.90 7.43 11.94
N PHE A 526 -0.67 7.31 12.40
CA PHE A 526 -0.19 6.11 13.08
C PHE A 526 -0.13 6.32 14.59
N GLY A 527 -0.50 5.29 15.34
CA GLY A 527 -0.21 5.22 16.78
C GLY A 527 1.30 5.08 17.02
N GLN A 528 1.77 5.54 18.18
CA GLN A 528 3.17 5.35 18.57
C GLN A 528 3.39 3.92 19.09
N PRO A 529 4.50 3.28 18.72
CA PRO A 529 4.89 2.00 19.31
C PRO A 529 5.39 2.23 20.74
N ASP A 530 5.07 1.29 21.64
CA ASP A 530 5.62 1.29 23.00
C ASP A 530 7.02 0.66 22.96
N GLU A 531 8.06 1.51 23.04
CA GLU A 531 9.46 1.08 23.00
C GLU A 531 9.80 0.09 24.13
N GLU A 532 9.25 0.30 25.34
CA GLU A 532 9.52 -0.57 26.48
C GLU A 532 8.92 -1.97 26.26
N MET A 533 7.69 -2.02 25.77
CA MET A 533 7.03 -3.28 25.41
C MET A 533 7.78 -3.99 24.27
N ALA A 534 8.25 -3.25 23.27
CA ALA A 534 9.00 -3.80 22.14
C ALA A 534 10.30 -4.49 22.57
N VAL A 535 11.09 -3.84 23.44
CA VAL A 535 12.34 -4.42 24.00
C VAL A 535 12.04 -5.72 24.75
N ARG A 536 10.95 -5.75 25.52
CA ARG A 536 10.51 -6.96 26.25
C ARG A 536 10.05 -8.07 25.30
N GLU A 537 9.31 -7.74 24.25
CA GLU A 537 8.78 -8.73 23.29
C GLU A 537 9.88 -9.40 22.45
N LEU A 538 10.91 -8.64 22.07
CA LEU A 538 12.06 -9.12 21.28
C LEU A 538 13.24 -9.61 22.15
N ALA A 539 13.08 -9.66 23.47
CA ALA A 539 14.14 -10.07 24.41
C ALA A 539 15.45 -9.29 24.23
N GLY A 540 15.35 -7.97 23.99
CA GLY A 540 16.50 -7.07 23.79
C GLY A 540 17.25 -7.25 22.46
N LYS A 541 16.62 -7.91 21.47
CA LYS A 541 17.12 -7.98 20.10
C LYS A 541 16.67 -6.76 19.30
N ASP A 542 17.49 -6.36 18.33
CA ASP A 542 17.23 -5.19 17.48
C ASP A 542 15.94 -5.38 16.64
N PRO A 543 14.90 -4.55 16.88
CA PRO A 543 13.66 -4.58 16.10
C PRO A 543 13.87 -4.29 14.61
N LYS A 544 14.94 -3.59 14.22
CA LYS A 544 15.23 -3.25 12.82
C LYS A 544 15.77 -4.42 12.01
N THR A 545 16.26 -5.47 12.67
CA THR A 545 16.88 -6.65 12.03
C THR A 545 16.21 -7.97 12.39
N THR A 546 15.29 -7.97 13.37
CA THR A 546 14.74 -9.21 13.96
C THR A 546 13.22 -9.31 13.80
N VAL A 547 12.72 -10.53 13.57
CA VAL A 547 11.29 -10.88 13.65
C VAL A 547 11.06 -12.01 14.65
N VAL A 548 9.85 -12.08 15.21
CA VAL A 548 9.46 -13.13 16.15
C VAL A 548 8.41 -14.07 15.56
N LEU A 549 8.64 -15.38 15.72
CA LEU A 549 7.67 -16.44 15.49
C LEU A 549 7.16 -16.97 16.83
N LYS A 550 5.87 -17.31 16.88
CA LYS A 550 5.18 -17.90 18.03
C LYS A 550 4.70 -19.31 17.67
N HIS A 551 4.38 -20.11 18.68
CA HIS A 551 3.95 -21.51 18.54
C HIS A 551 5.02 -22.44 17.95
N ILE A 552 6.29 -22.21 18.33
CA ILE A 552 7.37 -23.12 17.99
C ILE A 552 7.20 -24.43 18.79
N PRO A 553 7.31 -25.60 18.14
CA PRO A 553 7.19 -26.88 18.83
C PRO A 553 8.39 -27.12 19.78
N PRO A 554 8.22 -28.01 20.78
CA PRO A 554 9.33 -28.45 21.63
C PRO A 554 10.52 -28.95 20.80
N TYR A 555 11.74 -28.73 21.29
CA TYR A 555 12.97 -29.03 20.54
C TYR A 555 13.08 -28.30 19.19
N GLY A 556 12.47 -27.11 19.06
CA GLY A 556 12.43 -26.33 17.82
C GLY A 556 13.79 -26.09 17.15
N PHE A 557 14.87 -26.04 17.96
CA PHE A 557 16.23 -25.88 17.46
C PHE A 557 16.71 -27.00 16.52
N LEU A 558 16.08 -28.18 16.51
CA LEU A 558 16.40 -29.25 15.55
C LEU A 558 15.97 -28.90 14.12
N TYR A 559 14.93 -28.07 13.98
CA TYR A 559 14.31 -27.72 12.70
C TYR A 559 14.80 -26.39 12.13
N TYR A 560 15.91 -25.85 12.66
CA TYR A 560 16.47 -24.56 12.26
C TYR A 560 16.73 -24.45 10.74
N LYS A 561 17.12 -25.54 10.07
CA LYS A 561 17.31 -25.57 8.60
C LYS A 561 15.99 -25.42 7.83
N GLN A 562 14.90 -26.02 8.32
CA GLN A 562 13.58 -25.84 7.72
C GLN A 562 13.12 -24.38 7.88
N LEU A 563 13.30 -23.81 9.09
CA LEU A 563 13.00 -22.39 9.35
C LEU A 563 13.83 -21.45 8.47
N GLN A 564 15.13 -21.69 8.33
CA GLN A 564 16.01 -20.92 7.43
C GLN A 564 15.50 -20.95 5.98
N SER A 565 15.04 -22.11 5.50
CA SER A 565 14.49 -22.27 4.15
C SER A 565 13.22 -21.45 3.94
N LEU A 566 12.34 -21.34 4.94
CA LEU A 566 11.12 -20.53 4.86
C LEU A 566 11.43 -19.04 4.64
N PHE A 567 12.52 -18.52 5.22
CA PHE A 567 12.92 -17.12 5.11
C PHE A 567 13.88 -16.82 3.95
N ARG A 568 14.25 -17.83 3.15
CA ARG A 568 15.21 -17.66 2.03
C ARG A 568 14.79 -16.59 1.03
N GLN A 569 13.49 -16.41 0.82
CA GLN A 569 12.97 -15.36 -0.06
C GLN A 569 13.00 -13.97 0.57
N CYS A 570 13.09 -13.84 1.90
CA CYS A 570 13.10 -12.56 2.60
C CYS A 570 14.50 -11.93 2.64
N GLY A 571 15.52 -12.71 2.99
CA GLY A 571 16.90 -12.27 3.13
C GLY A 571 17.78 -13.34 3.75
N GLN A 572 19.07 -13.03 3.92
CA GLN A 572 20.01 -13.94 4.58
C GLN A 572 19.78 -13.93 6.09
N VAL A 573 19.59 -15.11 6.68
CA VAL A 573 19.42 -15.26 8.13
C VAL A 573 20.79 -15.32 8.80
N LYS A 574 21.04 -14.43 9.76
CA LYS A 574 22.27 -14.36 10.56
C LYS A 574 22.25 -15.35 11.71
N SER A 575 21.18 -15.30 12.52
CA SER A 575 21.00 -16.22 13.64
C SER A 575 19.52 -16.49 13.95
N ILE A 576 19.24 -17.63 14.58
CA ILE A 576 17.92 -17.94 15.14
C ILE A 576 18.09 -18.28 16.62
N VAL A 577 17.42 -17.50 17.48
CA VAL A 577 17.36 -17.75 18.92
C VAL A 577 16.03 -18.39 19.26
N PHE A 578 16.07 -19.59 19.83
CA PHE A 578 14.90 -20.29 20.34
C PHE A 578 14.72 -19.97 21.82
N ASP A 579 13.50 -19.60 22.22
CA ASP A 579 13.13 -19.35 23.61
C ASP A 579 11.75 -19.95 23.90
N GLY A 580 11.74 -21.21 24.35
CA GLY A 580 10.52 -21.98 24.53
C GLY A 580 9.67 -22.04 23.26
N ALA A 581 8.44 -21.51 23.32
CA ALA A 581 7.50 -21.48 22.20
C ALA A 581 7.72 -20.30 21.22
N LYS A 582 8.80 -19.52 21.38
CA LYS A 582 9.16 -18.40 20.51
C LYS A 582 10.47 -18.69 19.78
N ALA A 583 10.60 -18.16 18.56
CA ALA A 583 11.87 -18.09 17.85
C ALA A 583 12.09 -16.68 17.32
N PHE A 584 13.27 -16.13 17.56
CA PHE A 584 13.71 -14.83 17.08
C PHE A 584 14.64 -15.05 15.89
N VAL A 585 14.25 -14.55 14.72
CA VAL A 585 15.02 -14.69 13.48
C VAL A 585 15.67 -13.34 13.20
N GLU A 586 17.00 -13.29 13.31
CA GLU A 586 17.82 -12.10 13.05
C GLU A 586 18.41 -12.19 11.64
N PHE A 587 18.19 -11.19 10.80
CA PHE A 587 18.72 -11.12 9.44
C PHE A 587 20.10 -10.45 9.40
N SER A 588 20.92 -10.83 8.42
CA SER A 588 22.20 -10.18 8.17
C SER A 588 21.99 -8.75 7.66
N ARG A 589 22.67 -7.79 8.29
CA ARG A 589 22.73 -6.39 7.86
C ARG A 589 24.04 -6.15 7.12
N ASN A 590 23.97 -5.49 5.96
CA ASN A 590 25.17 -4.97 5.32
C ASN A 590 25.70 -3.78 6.15
N PRO A 591 26.99 -3.76 6.56
CA PRO A 591 27.59 -2.64 7.31
C PRO A 591 27.42 -1.26 6.67
N THR A 592 27.19 -1.20 5.36
CA THR A 592 26.95 0.03 4.58
C THR A 592 25.49 0.44 4.49
N GLU A 593 24.58 -0.37 5.02
CA GLU A 593 23.17 -0.07 5.01
C GLU A 593 22.85 0.96 6.11
N ARG A 594 22.12 2.03 5.73
CA ARG A 594 21.61 3.06 6.64
C ARG A 594 20.86 2.45 7.83
N PHE A 595 20.70 3.19 8.93
CA PHE A 595 19.96 2.75 10.13
C PHE A 595 18.43 2.71 9.97
N LYS A 596 17.94 1.99 8.96
CA LYS A 596 16.53 1.71 8.68
C LYS A 596 16.19 0.24 8.98
N THR A 597 14.92 -0.07 9.15
CA THR A 597 14.48 -1.47 9.22
C THR A 597 14.85 -2.20 7.93
N LEU A 598 15.46 -3.38 8.06
CA LEU A 598 15.96 -4.15 6.93
C LEU A 598 14.81 -4.53 5.98
N PRO A 599 15.03 -4.49 4.65
CA PRO A 599 14.06 -5.01 3.69
C PRO A 599 13.62 -6.45 3.99
N ALA A 600 14.52 -7.28 4.52
CA ALA A 600 14.22 -8.65 4.92
C ALA A 600 13.14 -8.75 6.02
N VAL A 601 13.16 -7.83 6.99
CA VAL A 601 12.13 -7.75 8.06
C VAL A 601 10.78 -7.37 7.46
N TYR A 602 10.74 -6.36 6.57
CA TYR A 602 9.52 -6.00 5.85
C TYR A 602 8.94 -7.17 5.06
N MET A 603 9.79 -7.92 4.34
CA MET A 603 9.36 -9.10 3.57
C MET A 603 8.85 -10.22 4.48
N ALA A 604 9.49 -10.45 5.62
CA ALA A 604 9.06 -11.46 6.58
C ALA A 604 7.66 -11.17 7.14
N ILE A 605 7.38 -9.94 7.59
CA ILE A 605 6.04 -9.56 8.06
C ILE A 605 5.01 -9.64 6.92
N LYS A 606 5.41 -9.25 5.70
CA LYS A 606 4.57 -9.35 4.50
C LYS A 606 4.09 -10.79 4.24
N MET A 607 4.92 -11.80 4.52
CA MET A 607 4.51 -13.22 4.42
C MET A 607 3.30 -13.53 5.31
N SER A 608 3.28 -13.00 6.54
CA SER A 608 2.17 -13.20 7.48
C SER A 608 0.87 -12.58 6.94
N GLN A 609 0.94 -11.34 6.44
CA GLN A 609 -0.21 -10.63 5.88
C GLN A 609 -0.78 -11.32 4.63
N LEU A 610 0.10 -11.88 3.79
CA LEU A 610 -0.27 -12.67 2.62
C LEU A 610 -0.81 -14.07 2.99
N LYS A 611 -0.83 -14.43 4.28
CA LYS A 611 -1.24 -15.75 4.79
C LYS A 611 -0.43 -16.89 4.16
N VAL A 612 0.87 -16.68 3.95
CA VAL A 612 1.78 -17.75 3.51
C VAL A 612 1.82 -18.81 4.62
N SER A 613 1.57 -20.07 4.25
CA SER A 613 1.58 -21.19 5.21
C SER A 613 3.00 -21.41 5.77
N LEU A 614 3.20 -21.12 7.05
CA LEU A 614 4.43 -21.43 7.78
C LEU A 614 4.25 -22.76 8.50
N GLU A 615 4.61 -23.86 7.83
CA GLU A 615 4.51 -25.22 8.36
C GLU A 615 5.90 -25.83 8.56
N LEU A 616 6.09 -26.52 9.68
CA LEU A 616 7.26 -27.37 9.94
C LEU A 616 6.83 -28.83 9.99
N ASN A 617 7.63 -29.69 9.35
CA ASN A 617 7.49 -31.14 9.48
C ASN A 617 8.28 -31.58 10.70
N VAL A 618 7.58 -31.99 11.77
CA VAL A 618 8.15 -32.26 13.09
C VAL A 618 7.84 -33.66 13.60
N HIS A 619 8.66 -34.12 14.56
CA HIS A 619 8.45 -35.33 15.35
C HIS A 619 7.67 -34.99 16.61
N SER A 620 6.92 -35.95 17.14
CA SER A 620 6.31 -35.81 18.46
C SER A 620 7.41 -35.73 19.54
N ALA A 621 7.13 -35.03 20.64
CA ALA A 621 8.12 -34.90 21.72
C ALA A 621 8.47 -36.27 22.32
N GLU A 622 7.48 -37.16 22.38
CA GLU A 622 7.60 -38.53 22.87
C GLU A 622 8.51 -39.40 21.97
N GLU A 623 8.51 -39.18 20.65
CA GLU A 623 9.41 -39.87 19.72
C GLU A 623 10.87 -39.45 19.88
N ILE A 624 11.10 -38.15 20.13
CA ILE A 624 12.45 -37.60 20.33
C ILE A 624 13.02 -38.14 21.64
N GLU A 625 12.23 -38.12 22.71
CA GLU A 625 12.63 -38.61 24.04
C GLU A 625 12.76 -40.14 24.06
N GLY A 626 11.86 -40.87 23.39
CA GLY A 626 11.84 -42.34 23.39
C GLY A 626 12.98 -43.02 22.61
N LYS A 627 13.57 -42.32 21.62
CA LYS A 627 14.66 -42.87 20.78
C LYS A 627 16.07 -42.60 21.32
N VAL A 628 16.21 -41.70 22.30
CA VAL A 628 17.49 -41.38 22.96
C VAL A 628 17.51 -42.06 24.33
N GLN A 629 17.60 -43.39 24.35
CA GLN A 629 17.60 -44.16 25.60
C GLN A 629 18.84 -43.83 26.47
N GLY A 630 18.60 -43.37 27.71
CA GLY A 630 19.61 -43.29 28.77
C GLY A 630 20.10 -41.90 29.20
N MET A 631 19.61 -40.80 28.60
CA MET A 631 20.00 -39.43 28.97
C MET A 631 18.78 -38.56 29.31
N ASN A 632 18.93 -37.59 30.23
CA ASN A 632 17.84 -36.74 30.74
C ASN A 632 17.52 -35.58 29.77
N VAL A 633 17.14 -35.92 28.53
CA VAL A 633 16.91 -34.99 27.40
C VAL A 633 15.67 -34.12 27.58
N SER A 634 14.78 -34.48 28.50
CA SER A 634 13.59 -33.69 28.88
C SER A 634 13.95 -32.27 29.36
N LYS A 635 15.15 -32.07 29.92
CA LYS A 635 15.68 -30.76 30.31
C LYS A 635 15.85 -29.79 29.13
N LEU A 636 16.04 -30.31 27.91
CA LEU A 636 16.26 -29.53 26.69
C LEU A 636 14.97 -29.12 25.96
N ARG A 637 13.80 -29.53 26.46
CA ARG A 637 12.51 -29.38 25.77
C ARG A 637 12.18 -27.92 25.39
N ASN A 638 12.55 -26.99 26.26
CA ASN A 638 12.31 -25.54 26.12
C ASN A 638 13.58 -24.70 26.36
N THR A 639 14.78 -25.29 26.26
CA THR A 639 16.03 -24.58 26.53
C THR A 639 16.27 -23.47 25.52
N ARG A 640 16.86 -22.36 25.99
CA ARG A 640 17.26 -21.26 25.12
C ARG A 640 18.49 -21.65 24.32
N VAL A 641 18.33 -21.75 23.00
CA VAL A 641 19.41 -22.18 22.08
C VAL A 641 19.60 -21.11 21.03
N ASN A 642 20.85 -20.69 20.82
CA ASN A 642 21.23 -19.82 19.72
C ASN A 642 21.84 -20.64 18.59
N VAL A 643 21.30 -20.50 17.39
CA VAL A 643 21.85 -21.04 16.15
C VAL A 643 22.48 -19.88 15.37
N ASP A 644 23.80 -19.86 15.30
CA ASP A 644 24.56 -18.85 14.56
C ASP A 644 25.03 -19.45 13.22
N PHE A 645 24.50 -18.92 12.11
CA PHE A 645 24.84 -19.42 10.77
C PHE A 645 26.19 -18.93 10.28
N GLN A 646 26.70 -17.81 10.80
CA GLN A 646 28.01 -17.26 10.42
C GLN A 646 29.13 -18.05 11.08
N LYS A 647 28.97 -18.38 12.36
CA LYS A 647 29.93 -19.19 13.12
C LYS A 647 29.70 -20.71 12.96
N GLN A 648 28.57 -21.09 12.34
CA GLN A 648 28.10 -22.48 12.24
C GLN A 648 28.00 -23.18 13.61
N THR A 649 27.59 -22.46 14.65
CA THR A 649 27.46 -23.00 16.01
C THR A 649 26.01 -23.10 16.47
N VAL A 650 25.74 -24.10 17.31
CA VAL A 650 24.46 -24.27 18.00
C VAL A 650 24.78 -24.40 19.49
N ASP A 651 24.61 -23.32 20.22
CA ASP A 651 25.05 -23.20 21.62
C ASP A 651 23.88 -22.83 22.55
N PRO A 652 23.86 -23.36 23.79
CA PRO A 652 22.92 -22.91 24.81
C PRO A 652 23.23 -21.46 25.20
N MET A 653 22.21 -20.60 25.30
CA MET A 653 22.39 -19.18 25.62
C MET A 653 22.65 -18.98 27.11
N GLN A 654 23.61 -18.11 27.46
CA GLN A 654 23.81 -17.69 28.85
C GLN A 654 22.68 -16.77 29.32
N VAL A 655 22.24 -16.91 30.57
CA VAL A 655 21.40 -15.91 31.26
C VAL A 655 22.30 -14.74 31.67
N SER A 656 22.76 -13.97 30.70
CA SER A 656 23.32 -12.64 30.90
C SER A 656 22.71 -11.76 29.84
N PHE A 657 22.08 -10.66 30.26
CA PHE A 657 21.68 -9.61 29.34
C PHE A 657 22.94 -9.18 28.58
N ASN A 658 22.90 -9.25 27.24
CA ASN A 658 24.02 -9.08 26.30
C ASN A 658 24.62 -7.66 26.24
N THR A 659 24.65 -6.93 27.36
CA THR A 659 25.38 -5.66 27.48
C THR A 659 26.78 -5.84 28.05
N SER A 660 27.14 -7.00 28.63
CA SER A 660 28.39 -7.16 29.40
C SER A 660 29.62 -7.64 28.61
N ASP A 661 29.47 -8.40 27.52
CA ASP A 661 30.64 -9.02 26.86
C ASP A 661 31.43 -8.08 25.93
N ARG A 662 30.85 -6.92 25.55
CA ARG A 662 31.56 -5.84 24.84
C ARG A 662 31.66 -4.53 25.63
N SER A 663 31.00 -4.40 26.78
CA SER A 663 31.23 -3.25 27.68
C SER A 663 32.67 -3.21 28.22
N GLN A 664 33.43 -4.30 28.09
CA GLN A 664 34.87 -4.34 28.41
C GLN A 664 35.76 -3.64 27.36
N THR A 665 35.27 -3.35 26.14
CA THR A 665 36.11 -2.74 25.07
C THR A 665 36.16 -1.21 25.14
N VAL A 666 35.17 -0.58 25.79
CA VAL A 666 35.13 0.89 25.98
C VAL A 666 35.56 1.19 27.41
N THR A 667 36.88 1.20 27.63
CA THR A 667 37.48 1.63 28.90
C THR A 667 37.33 3.13 29.15
N ASP A 668 37.15 3.91 28.08
CA ASP A 668 37.20 5.37 28.11
C ASP A 668 35.98 5.98 27.40
N LEU A 669 35.32 6.96 28.05
CA LEU A 669 34.18 7.72 27.50
C LEU A 669 34.59 8.71 26.39
N LEU A 670 35.89 8.95 26.21
CA LEU A 670 36.46 9.87 25.22
C LEU A 670 37.45 9.10 24.35
N LEU A 671 37.19 9.10 23.04
CA LEU A 671 37.96 8.36 22.04
C LEU A 671 38.47 9.32 20.97
N THR A 672 39.73 9.15 20.57
CA THR A 672 40.29 9.81 19.38
C THR A 672 40.21 8.83 18.22
N ILE A 673 39.50 9.21 17.15
CA ILE A 673 39.19 8.30 16.04
C ILE A 673 39.58 8.93 14.69
N ASP A 674 39.77 8.05 13.71
CA ASP A 674 39.82 8.40 12.29
C ASP A 674 38.58 7.86 11.59
N VAL A 675 37.96 8.67 10.74
CA VAL A 675 36.76 8.27 9.98
C VAL A 675 37.19 7.73 8.63
N THR A 676 36.86 6.47 8.38
CA THR A 676 37.26 5.76 7.16
C THR A 676 36.15 5.66 6.13
N GLU A 677 34.90 5.58 6.59
CA GLU A 677 33.74 5.43 5.71
C GLU A 677 32.54 6.19 6.28
N VAL A 678 31.90 7.01 5.45
CA VAL A 678 30.67 7.74 5.82
C VAL A 678 29.48 7.04 5.18
N VAL A 679 28.58 6.51 6.01
CA VAL A 679 27.36 5.82 5.53
C VAL A 679 26.27 6.83 5.21
N GLU A 680 26.00 7.75 6.14
CA GLU A 680 25.12 8.91 5.96
C GLU A 680 25.51 10.03 6.93
N VAL A 681 24.85 11.19 6.85
CA VAL A 681 25.13 12.31 7.75
C VAL A 681 24.90 11.87 9.20
N GLY A 682 25.98 11.89 9.99
CA GLY A 682 25.97 11.45 11.37
C GLY A 682 26.07 9.94 11.60
N HIS A 683 26.25 9.11 10.58
CA HIS A 683 26.52 7.67 10.72
C HIS A 683 27.74 7.28 9.89
N PHE A 684 28.77 6.78 10.56
CA PHE A 684 30.06 6.51 9.93
C PHE A 684 30.81 5.40 10.66
N TRP A 685 31.77 4.81 9.95
CA TRP A 685 32.72 3.86 10.50
C TRP A 685 34.07 4.53 10.72
N GLY A 686 34.74 4.09 11.78
CA GLY A 686 36.09 4.55 12.09
C GLY A 686 36.81 3.59 13.02
N TYR A 687 38.08 3.86 13.26
CA TYR A 687 38.88 3.10 14.21
C TYR A 687 39.61 4.06 15.15
N ARG A 688 40.00 3.54 16.32
CA ARG A 688 40.69 4.36 17.34
C ARG A 688 42.16 4.58 16.95
N ILE A 689 42.67 5.79 17.17
CA ILE A 689 44.07 6.16 16.88
C ILE A 689 44.92 6.15 18.17
N ASP A 690 44.42 5.61 19.28
CA ASP A 690 45.22 5.52 20.50
C ASP A 690 46.38 4.52 20.34
N GLU A 691 47.47 4.74 21.09
CA GLU A 691 48.70 3.94 20.98
C GLU A 691 48.42 2.43 21.12
N LYS A 692 47.53 2.06 22.04
CA LYS A 692 47.10 0.67 22.28
C LYS A 692 46.47 0.04 21.03
N ASN A 693 45.53 0.72 20.37
CA ASN A 693 44.89 0.19 19.16
C ASN A 693 45.86 0.16 17.97
N SER A 694 46.75 1.15 17.86
CA SER A 694 47.81 1.16 16.86
C SER A 694 48.74 -0.04 16.97
N GLU A 695 49.13 -0.42 18.19
CA GLU A 695 49.94 -1.62 18.46
C GLU A 695 49.21 -2.92 18.09
N ILE A 696 47.93 -3.03 18.44
CA ILE A 696 47.09 -4.20 18.10
C ILE A 696 47.00 -4.37 16.58
N LEU A 697 46.67 -3.31 15.84
CA LEU A 697 46.55 -3.33 14.38
C LEU A 697 47.88 -3.66 13.68
N LYS A 698 49.00 -3.09 14.16
CA LYS A 698 50.35 -3.39 13.63
C LYS A 698 50.72 -4.86 13.86
N LYS A 699 50.44 -5.39 15.05
CA LYS A 699 50.72 -6.79 15.40
C LYS A 699 49.89 -7.75 14.55
N LEU A 700 48.56 -7.53 14.46
CA LEU A 700 47.65 -8.30 13.61
C LEU A 700 48.10 -8.32 12.15
N THR A 701 48.42 -7.15 11.60
CA THR A 701 48.86 -7.02 10.20
C THR A 701 50.18 -7.76 9.98
N ALA A 702 51.13 -7.68 10.91
CA ALA A 702 52.40 -8.38 10.81
C ALA A 702 52.24 -9.91 10.86
N GLU A 703 51.41 -10.42 11.78
CA GLU A 703 51.16 -11.86 11.93
C GLU A 703 50.45 -12.45 10.70
N ILE A 704 49.42 -11.78 10.19
CA ILE A 704 48.67 -12.25 9.00
C ILE A 704 49.59 -12.33 7.77
N ASN A 705 50.41 -11.30 7.55
CA ASN A 705 51.26 -11.22 6.36
C ASN A 705 52.56 -12.05 6.45
N GLN A 706 52.83 -12.69 7.60
CA GLN A 706 53.93 -13.66 7.76
C GLN A 706 53.51 -15.09 7.43
N LEU A 707 52.21 -15.37 7.32
CA LEU A 707 51.67 -16.71 7.08
C LEU A 707 51.63 -17.05 5.59
N THR A 708 51.77 -18.35 5.29
CA THR A 708 51.49 -18.89 3.95
C THR A 708 49.98 -18.97 3.75
N LEU A 709 49.42 -18.04 2.98
CA LEU A 709 47.98 -17.93 2.75
C LEU A 709 47.49 -18.94 1.71
N MET A 710 46.33 -19.54 1.96
CA MET A 710 45.65 -20.47 1.05
C MET A 710 44.46 -19.80 0.36
N PRO A 711 44.19 -20.09 -0.92
CA PRO A 711 42.98 -19.62 -1.58
C PRO A 711 41.71 -20.15 -0.90
N LEU A 712 40.60 -19.43 -1.04
CA LEU A 712 39.31 -19.85 -0.48
C LEU A 712 38.88 -21.26 -0.97
N PRO A 713 38.48 -22.18 -0.07
CA PRO A 713 38.09 -23.54 -0.43
C PRO A 713 36.70 -23.63 -1.07
N THR A 714 35.87 -22.60 -0.88
CA THR A 714 34.50 -22.52 -1.41
C THR A 714 34.29 -21.22 -2.16
N HIS A 715 33.31 -21.20 -3.06
CA HIS A 715 32.96 -19.96 -3.75
C HIS A 715 32.52 -18.91 -2.73
N PRO A 716 33.09 -17.69 -2.76
CA PRO A 716 32.75 -16.65 -1.78
C PRO A 716 31.27 -16.32 -1.85
N HIS A 717 30.69 -16.05 -0.68
CA HIS A 717 29.31 -15.62 -0.50
C HIS A 717 29.26 -14.44 0.48
N PRO A 718 28.17 -13.64 0.47
CA PRO A 718 27.99 -12.57 1.45
C PRO A 718 28.18 -13.06 2.90
N ASP A 719 28.71 -12.19 3.75
CA ASP A 719 29.07 -12.43 5.17
C ASP A 719 30.24 -13.37 5.43
N LEU A 720 30.85 -13.96 4.39
CA LEU A 720 32.08 -14.74 4.57
C LEU A 720 33.23 -13.83 5.01
N VAL A 721 33.84 -14.14 6.14
CA VAL A 721 35.07 -13.47 6.60
C VAL A 721 36.27 -14.15 5.95
N CYS A 722 37.11 -13.37 5.28
CA CYS A 722 38.27 -13.82 4.54
C CYS A 722 39.44 -12.82 4.71
N LEU A 723 40.57 -13.12 4.08
CA LEU A 723 41.69 -12.20 3.97
C LEU A 723 41.70 -11.59 2.57
N ALA A 724 41.75 -10.25 2.49
CA ALA A 724 41.73 -9.51 1.24
C ALA A 724 42.92 -8.52 1.16
N PRO A 725 43.49 -8.28 -0.04
CA PRO A 725 44.56 -7.32 -0.22
C PRO A 725 44.05 -5.88 -0.16
N PHE A 726 44.83 -5.00 0.44
CA PHE A 726 44.66 -3.55 0.38
C PHE A 726 46.02 -2.86 0.20
N ALA A 727 46.02 -1.75 -0.54
CA ALA A 727 47.25 -0.99 -0.81
C ALA A 727 47.55 -0.04 0.35
N ASP A 728 48.54 -0.39 1.16
CA ASP A 728 49.00 0.39 2.31
C ASP A 728 50.39 0.97 2.00
N PHE A 729 50.51 2.30 1.90
CA PHE A 729 51.74 3.01 1.50
C PHE A 729 52.45 2.45 0.25
N GLY A 730 51.67 2.02 -0.76
CA GLY A 730 52.20 1.49 -2.02
C GLY A 730 52.66 0.02 -1.98
N LYS A 731 52.46 -0.70 -0.86
CA LYS A 731 52.66 -2.16 -0.77
C LYS A 731 51.33 -2.87 -0.59
N GLN A 732 51.08 -3.94 -1.35
CA GLN A 732 49.91 -4.79 -1.13
C GLN A 732 50.14 -5.66 0.10
N ARG A 733 49.22 -5.57 1.07
CA ARG A 733 49.18 -6.40 2.27
C ARG A 733 47.78 -6.99 2.42
N TYR A 734 47.68 -8.14 3.07
CA TYR A 734 46.43 -8.80 3.37
C TYR A 734 45.90 -8.37 4.74
N PHE A 735 44.59 -8.16 4.80
CA PHE A 735 43.86 -7.73 5.99
C PHE A 735 42.58 -8.57 6.14
N ARG A 736 42.04 -8.64 7.37
CA ARG A 736 40.74 -9.28 7.62
C ARG A 736 39.63 -8.47 6.96
N ALA A 737 38.81 -9.14 6.16
CA ALA A 737 37.71 -8.52 5.45
C ALA A 737 36.48 -9.43 5.45
N GLN A 738 35.29 -8.82 5.38
CA GLN A 738 34.02 -9.51 5.20
C GLN A 738 33.51 -9.25 3.79
N VAL A 739 33.11 -10.30 3.07
CA VAL A 739 32.50 -10.19 1.74
C VAL A 739 31.11 -9.57 1.88
N LEU A 740 30.85 -8.44 1.20
CA LEU A 740 29.56 -7.77 1.18
C LEU A 740 28.65 -8.33 0.09
N TYR A 741 29.12 -8.31 -1.16
CA TYR A 741 28.47 -9.00 -2.28
C TYR A 741 29.51 -9.43 -3.31
N VAL A 742 29.11 -10.40 -4.13
CA VAL A 742 29.92 -10.93 -5.24
C VAL A 742 29.27 -10.51 -6.57
N SER A 743 30.05 -9.90 -7.45
CA SER A 743 29.62 -9.46 -8.79
C SER A 743 30.60 -9.98 -9.84
N GLY A 744 30.15 -10.97 -10.61
CA GLY A 744 30.98 -11.63 -11.62
C GLY A 744 32.24 -12.24 -11.01
N ASN A 745 33.41 -11.78 -11.45
CA ASN A 745 34.73 -12.24 -10.97
C ASN A 745 35.36 -11.36 -9.88
N SER A 746 34.56 -10.46 -9.27
CA SER A 746 35.01 -9.58 -8.19
C SER A 746 34.04 -9.62 -7.01
N ALA A 747 34.53 -9.27 -5.82
CA ALA A 747 33.74 -9.07 -4.62
C ALA A 747 34.01 -7.68 -4.04
N GLU A 748 32.96 -7.04 -3.52
CA GLU A 748 33.14 -5.89 -2.63
C GLU A 748 33.35 -6.43 -1.21
N VAL A 749 34.44 -5.98 -0.57
CA VAL A 749 34.81 -6.43 0.78
C VAL A 749 34.86 -5.25 1.74
N PHE A 750 34.53 -5.51 3.01
CA PHE A 750 34.59 -4.56 4.12
C PHE A 750 35.70 -4.96 5.07
N PHE A 751 36.69 -4.10 5.29
CA PHE A 751 37.82 -4.38 6.18
C PHE A 751 37.38 -4.22 7.63
N VAL A 752 37.19 -5.34 8.34
CA VAL A 752 36.58 -5.38 9.68
C VAL A 752 37.40 -4.67 10.77
N ASP A 753 38.67 -4.37 10.49
CA ASP A 753 39.58 -3.71 11.43
C ASP A 753 39.72 -2.20 11.22
N TYR A 754 39.47 -1.72 9.99
CA TYR A 754 39.65 -0.32 9.60
C TYR A 754 38.34 0.36 9.20
N GLY A 755 37.31 -0.39 8.81
CA GLY A 755 35.98 0.11 8.47
C GLY A 755 35.80 0.64 7.05
N ASN A 756 36.83 0.52 6.19
CA ASN A 756 36.79 0.93 4.80
C ASN A 756 36.42 -0.23 3.84
N ARG A 757 36.19 0.12 2.58
CA ARG A 757 35.76 -0.81 1.52
C ARG A 757 36.75 -0.87 0.36
N SER A 758 36.73 -1.99 -0.36
CA SER A 758 37.42 -2.11 -1.64
C SER A 758 36.76 -3.18 -2.52
N HIS A 759 36.86 -3.01 -3.83
CA HIS A 759 36.61 -4.08 -4.79
C HIS A 759 37.87 -4.92 -4.96
N VAL A 760 37.71 -6.24 -4.89
CA VAL A 760 38.80 -7.21 -4.93
C VAL A 760 38.42 -8.36 -5.85
N ASP A 761 39.32 -8.80 -6.72
CA ASP A 761 39.07 -9.96 -7.57
C ASP A 761 39.01 -11.26 -6.74
N LEU A 762 38.11 -12.18 -7.11
CA LEU A 762 37.84 -13.38 -6.30
C LEU A 762 39.07 -14.27 -6.07
N HIS A 763 40.00 -14.31 -7.03
CA HIS A 763 41.22 -15.10 -6.96
C HIS A 763 42.26 -14.55 -5.96
N LEU A 764 42.07 -13.32 -5.48
CA LEU A 764 42.92 -12.69 -4.47
C LEU A 764 42.37 -12.85 -3.05
N LEU A 765 41.19 -13.45 -2.88
CA LEU A 765 40.62 -13.71 -1.57
C LEU A 765 41.21 -14.99 -0.97
N MET A 766 41.71 -14.90 0.25
CA MET A 766 42.38 -15.99 0.96
C MET A 766 41.56 -16.45 2.18
N GLU A 767 41.75 -17.71 2.58
CA GLU A 767 41.13 -18.28 3.77
C GLU A 767 41.70 -17.64 5.06
N ILE A 768 40.84 -17.35 6.03
CA ILE A 768 41.23 -16.83 7.33
C ILE A 768 41.44 -17.98 8.33
N PRO A 769 42.63 -18.10 8.97
CA PRO A 769 42.84 -19.09 10.02
C PRO A 769 41.95 -18.85 11.24
N CYS A 770 41.46 -19.94 11.87
CA CYS A 770 40.51 -19.90 13.00
C CYS A 770 40.95 -18.98 14.14
N GLN A 771 42.26 -18.97 14.46
CA GLN A 771 42.84 -18.13 15.52
C GLN A 771 42.61 -16.62 15.32
N PHE A 772 42.48 -16.14 14.07
CA PHE A 772 42.21 -14.74 13.77
C PHE A 772 40.72 -14.43 13.63
N LEU A 773 39.88 -15.46 13.45
CA LEU A 773 38.42 -15.31 13.41
C LEU A 773 37.85 -15.10 14.81
N GLU A 774 38.49 -15.66 15.84
CA GLU A 774 38.10 -15.50 17.25
C GLU A 774 38.45 -14.12 17.84
N LEU A 775 39.40 -13.39 17.23
CA LEU A 775 39.84 -12.07 17.70
C LEU A 775 38.80 -10.98 17.38
N PRO A 776 38.52 -10.04 18.32
CA PRO A 776 37.56 -8.98 18.09
C PRO A 776 37.95 -8.09 16.91
N PHE A 777 36.93 -7.62 16.18
CA PHE A 777 37.08 -6.63 15.12
C PHE A 777 37.35 -5.24 15.71
N GLN A 778 38.26 -4.50 15.09
CA GLN A 778 38.72 -3.20 15.63
C GLN A 778 37.93 -2.00 15.10
N ALA A 779 37.25 -2.13 13.95
CA ALA A 779 36.42 -1.06 13.43
C ALA A 779 35.16 -0.87 14.30
N LEU A 780 34.81 0.40 14.54
CA LEU A 780 33.68 0.81 15.37
C LEU A 780 32.66 1.55 14.51
N GLU A 781 31.38 1.24 14.71
CA GLU A 781 30.26 1.94 14.07
C GLU A 781 29.78 3.07 14.98
N PHE A 782 29.72 4.29 14.45
CA PHE A 782 29.36 5.49 15.20
C PHE A 782 28.08 6.13 14.66
N LYS A 783 27.25 6.64 15.57
CA LYS A 783 26.07 7.45 15.26
C LYS A 783 26.08 8.73 16.11
N ILE A 784 25.88 9.89 15.50
CA ILE A 784 25.76 11.16 16.24
C ILE A 784 24.43 11.17 17.00
N CYS A 785 24.49 11.43 18.30
CA CYS A 785 23.31 11.48 19.16
C CYS A 785 22.55 12.82 19.05
N LYS A 786 21.25 12.78 19.38
CA LYS A 786 20.29 13.88 19.46
C LYS A 786 20.12 14.67 18.17
N MET A 787 20.30 14.00 17.04
CA MET A 787 20.26 14.61 15.72
C MET A 787 19.30 13.88 14.79
N ARG A 788 18.45 14.62 14.09
CA ARG A 788 17.63 14.13 12.97
C ARG A 788 17.74 15.06 11.76
N PRO A 789 17.37 14.63 10.55
CA PRO A 789 17.35 15.53 9.40
C PRO A 789 16.30 16.63 9.56
N SER A 790 16.61 17.82 9.05
CA SER A 790 15.64 18.92 8.99
C SER A 790 14.56 18.68 7.94
N ALA A 791 13.44 19.41 8.04
CA ALA A 791 12.40 19.39 7.00
C ALA A 791 12.97 19.68 5.60
N LYS A 792 13.93 20.61 5.49
CA LYS A 792 14.63 20.91 4.23
C LYS A 792 15.42 19.72 3.70
N SER A 793 16.15 19.02 4.56
CA SER A 793 16.90 17.81 4.19
C SER A 793 15.98 16.67 3.72
N LEU A 794 14.81 16.50 4.35
CA LEU A 794 13.81 15.50 3.97
C LEU A 794 13.13 15.82 2.63
N VAL A 795 13.00 17.10 2.27
CA VAL A 795 12.38 17.54 1.01
C VAL A 795 13.39 17.57 -0.14
N CYS A 796 14.65 17.90 0.13
CA CYS A 796 15.71 18.02 -0.87
C CYS A 796 16.55 16.75 -1.07
N GLY A 797 16.24 15.65 -0.37
CA GLY A 797 16.97 14.39 -0.47
C GLY A 797 16.10 13.21 -0.08
N GLU A 798 16.68 12.01 -0.07
CA GLU A 798 15.94 10.82 0.39
C GLU A 798 15.72 10.79 1.90
N HIS A 799 16.73 11.25 2.64
CA HIS A 799 16.77 11.30 4.09
C HIS A 799 17.62 12.48 4.55
N TRP A 800 18.72 12.73 3.84
CA TRP A 800 19.56 13.92 3.93
C TRP A 800 19.71 14.54 2.53
N SER A 801 19.80 15.86 2.44
CA SER A 801 20.09 16.53 1.17
C SER A 801 21.54 16.27 0.75
N ASP A 802 21.81 16.28 -0.57
CA ASP A 802 23.16 16.09 -1.09
C ASP A 802 24.15 17.13 -0.53
N GLY A 803 23.70 18.37 -0.35
CA GLY A 803 24.48 19.42 0.31
C GLY A 803 24.82 19.11 1.78
N ALA A 804 23.96 18.40 2.50
CA ALA A 804 24.24 17.99 3.89
C ALA A 804 25.29 16.88 3.93
N SER A 805 25.19 15.90 3.02
CA SER A 805 26.14 14.81 2.89
C SER A 805 27.54 15.29 2.51
N GLN A 806 27.63 16.18 1.51
CA GLN A 806 28.92 16.78 1.08
C GLN A 806 29.54 17.62 2.19
N TRP A 807 28.73 18.42 2.89
CA TRP A 807 29.20 19.23 4.01
C TRP A 807 29.70 18.37 5.17
N PHE A 808 28.94 17.35 5.56
CA PHE A 808 29.35 16.43 6.61
C PHE A 808 30.65 15.70 6.24
N ALA A 809 30.77 15.18 5.02
CA ALA A 809 31.99 14.57 4.53
C ALA A 809 33.19 15.52 4.62
N SER A 810 33.03 16.80 4.28
CA SER A 810 34.11 17.79 4.41
C SER A 810 34.55 18.07 5.85
N LEU A 811 33.68 17.84 6.84
CA LEU A 811 33.99 18.02 8.26
C LEU A 811 34.70 16.80 8.86
N VAL A 812 34.43 15.59 8.35
CA VAL A 812 34.94 14.33 8.93
C VAL A 812 36.10 13.71 8.16
N SER A 813 36.14 13.86 6.83
CA SER A 813 37.15 13.19 6.00
C SER A 813 38.54 13.79 6.19
N GLY A 814 39.51 12.94 6.51
CA GLY A 814 40.92 13.33 6.67
C GLY A 814 41.22 14.17 7.91
N CYS A 815 40.28 14.23 8.86
CA CYS A 815 40.42 14.97 10.12
C CYS A 815 40.39 14.00 11.31
N THR A 816 41.32 14.17 12.25
CA THR A 816 41.26 13.45 13.53
C THR A 816 40.14 14.04 14.40
N LEU A 817 39.20 13.20 14.82
CA LEU A 817 38.03 13.62 15.58
C LEU A 817 38.11 13.14 17.02
N LEU A 818 37.64 13.98 17.94
CA LEU A 818 37.42 13.60 19.33
C LEU A 818 35.96 13.25 19.53
N VAL A 819 35.70 12.07 20.06
CA VAL A 819 34.36 11.50 20.16
C VAL A 819 34.06 11.14 21.61
N LYS A 820 32.95 11.67 22.12
CA LYS A 820 32.46 11.37 23.46
C LYS A 820 31.30 10.39 23.38
N VAL A 821 31.43 9.23 24.03
CA VAL A 821 30.41 8.18 24.02
C VAL A 821 29.24 8.58 24.93
N PHE A 822 28.05 8.64 24.34
CA PHE A 822 26.79 8.88 25.04
C PHE A 822 26.14 7.55 25.46
N SER A 823 25.96 6.62 24.52
CA SER A 823 25.38 5.29 24.78
C SER A 823 25.91 4.24 23.81
N VAL A 824 25.72 2.96 24.13
CA VAL A 824 26.00 1.83 23.23
C VAL A 824 24.73 1.01 23.05
N VAL A 825 24.26 0.87 21.81
CA VAL A 825 23.01 0.16 21.45
C VAL A 825 23.29 -0.76 20.27
N HIS A 826 22.99 -2.04 20.37
CA HIS A 826 23.19 -3.04 19.30
C HIS A 826 24.58 -3.03 18.63
N SER A 827 25.65 -2.81 19.41
CA SER A 827 27.04 -2.65 18.94
C SER A 827 27.38 -1.34 18.20
N VAL A 828 26.50 -0.35 18.25
CA VAL A 828 26.68 0.99 17.69
C VAL A 828 26.96 1.97 18.82
N LEU A 829 28.01 2.79 18.67
CA LEU A 829 28.32 3.85 19.63
C LEU A 829 27.56 5.12 19.24
N HIS A 830 26.67 5.57 20.12
CA HIS A 830 26.02 6.87 20.00
C HIS A 830 26.90 7.92 20.65
N VAL A 831 27.23 8.98 19.93
CA VAL A 831 28.35 9.86 20.31
C VAL A 831 28.10 11.35 20.04
N ASP A 832 28.82 12.20 20.77
CA ASP A 832 29.07 13.60 20.40
C ASP A 832 30.43 13.70 19.72
N VAL A 833 30.50 14.37 18.56
CA VAL A 833 31.71 14.47 17.73
C VAL A 833 32.23 15.90 17.71
N TYR A 834 33.51 16.07 18.02
CA TYR A 834 34.19 17.35 18.09
C TYR A 834 35.37 17.40 17.11
N GLN A 835 35.48 18.51 16.38
CA GLN A 835 36.61 18.83 15.52
C GLN A 835 37.49 19.90 16.18
N TYR A 836 38.81 19.68 16.18
CA TYR A 836 39.77 20.67 16.66
C TYR A 836 40.12 21.65 15.54
N SER A 837 39.61 22.88 15.60
CA SER A 837 40.21 24.00 14.87
C SER A 837 41.33 24.57 15.73
N GLY A 838 42.56 24.65 15.20
CA GLY A 838 43.71 25.15 15.94
C GLY A 838 43.39 26.45 16.70
N VAL A 839 43.66 26.42 18.02
CA VAL A 839 43.34 27.41 19.07
C VAL A 839 42.03 27.14 19.84
N GLN A 840 42.16 26.37 20.94
CA GLN A 840 41.30 26.19 22.13
C GLN A 840 39.78 25.93 22.05
N ASP A 841 39.08 26.13 20.93
CA ASP A 841 37.64 25.83 20.83
C ASP A 841 37.38 24.57 19.98
N ALA A 842 36.88 23.52 20.65
CA ALA A 842 36.42 22.31 19.99
C ALA A 842 34.98 22.51 19.48
N ILE A 843 34.78 22.43 18.16
CA ILE A 843 33.48 22.67 17.54
C ILE A 843 32.71 21.35 17.46
N ASN A 844 31.49 21.32 17.99
CA ASN A 844 30.61 20.15 17.87
C ASN A 844 29.99 20.10 16.46
N ILE A 845 30.21 19.01 15.74
CA ILE A 845 29.74 18.84 14.35
C ILE A 845 28.20 18.89 14.26
N ARG A 846 27.49 18.36 15.27
CA ARG A 846 26.02 18.42 15.32
C ARG A 846 25.52 19.86 15.31
N ASP A 847 26.11 20.71 16.14
CA ASP A 847 25.66 22.10 16.32
C ASP A 847 25.90 22.91 15.05
N VAL A 848 27.00 22.63 14.33
CA VAL A 848 27.27 23.19 12.99
C VAL A 848 26.19 22.79 11.98
N LEU A 849 25.81 21.49 11.93
CA LEU A 849 24.77 21.01 11.02
C LEU A 849 23.40 21.61 11.32
N ILE A 850 23.08 21.84 12.60
CA ILE A 850 21.84 22.49 13.03
C ILE A 850 21.86 23.98 12.65
N GLN A 851 22.96 24.68 12.89
CA GLN A 851 23.09 26.11 12.55
C GLN A 851 22.94 26.36 11.04
N GLN A 852 23.41 25.43 10.20
CA GLN A 852 23.25 25.49 8.74
C GLN A 852 21.86 25.03 8.27
N GLY A 853 20.98 24.57 9.17
CA GLY A 853 19.62 24.12 8.86
C GLY A 853 19.54 22.76 8.17
N TYR A 854 20.60 21.95 8.20
CA TYR A 854 20.59 20.58 7.66
C TYR A 854 20.01 19.56 8.65
N ALA A 855 20.17 19.82 9.95
CA ALA A 855 19.73 18.93 11.02
C ALA A 855 18.85 19.65 12.06
N GLU A 856 18.10 18.86 12.84
CA GLU A 856 17.27 19.29 13.96
C GLU A 856 17.59 18.47 15.22
N LEU A 857 17.34 19.04 16.40
CA LEU A 857 17.48 18.33 17.67
C LEU A 857 16.34 17.32 17.86
N THR A 858 16.70 16.11 18.32
CA THR A 858 15.75 15.05 18.66
C THR A 858 16.09 14.39 19.97
N GLU A 859 15.10 13.70 20.54
CA GLU A 859 15.35 12.81 21.68
C GLU A 859 15.99 11.50 21.23
N GLU A 860 16.74 10.88 22.14
CA GLU A 860 17.28 9.53 21.95
C GLU A 860 16.22 8.46 22.26
N SER A 861 16.39 7.29 21.66
CA SER A 861 15.54 6.11 21.91
C SER A 861 15.59 5.65 23.36
N TYR A 862 14.56 4.90 23.77
CA TYR A 862 14.48 4.31 25.10
C TYR A 862 15.73 3.47 25.44
N GLU A 863 16.19 2.63 24.51
CA GLU A 863 17.38 1.79 24.70
C GLU A 863 18.67 2.61 24.86
N SER A 864 18.80 3.71 24.11
CA SER A 864 19.93 4.63 24.23
C SER A 864 19.92 5.35 25.58
N LYS A 865 18.74 5.83 26.03
CA LYS A 865 18.57 6.46 27.36
C LYS A 865 18.94 5.49 28.48
N GLN A 866 18.46 4.25 28.43
CA GLN A 866 18.78 3.22 29.42
C GLN A 866 20.28 2.89 29.43
N SER A 867 20.89 2.71 28.25
CA SER A 867 22.32 2.45 28.10
C SER A 867 23.16 3.62 28.63
N HIS A 868 22.75 4.86 28.37
CA HIS A 868 23.39 6.06 28.92
C HIS A 868 23.37 6.10 30.44
N GLU A 869 22.24 5.78 31.07
CA GLU A 869 22.11 5.72 32.54
C GLU A 869 23.02 4.65 33.15
N VAL A 870 23.09 3.47 32.53
CA VAL A 870 23.99 2.39 32.96
C VAL A 870 25.46 2.83 32.86
N LEU A 871 25.86 3.41 31.73
CA LEU A 871 27.23 3.92 31.55
C LEU A 871 27.56 5.02 32.57
N LYS A 872 26.65 5.99 32.77
CA LYS A 872 26.82 7.04 33.78
C LYS A 872 26.98 6.45 35.18
N GLY A 873 26.22 5.41 35.53
CA GLY A 873 26.33 4.70 36.81
C GLY A 873 27.67 3.97 36.99
N LEU A 874 28.19 3.33 35.93
CA LEU A 874 29.47 2.61 35.95
C LEU A 874 30.66 3.57 36.13
N PHE A 875 30.69 4.68 35.39
CA PHE A 875 31.78 5.65 35.45
C PHE A 875 31.69 6.63 36.63
N SER A 876 30.52 6.75 37.28
CA SER A 876 30.38 7.52 38.53
C SER A 876 30.82 6.73 39.77
N LYS A 877 30.90 5.39 39.68
CA LYS A 877 31.26 4.50 40.79
C LYS A 877 32.73 4.05 40.79
N SER A 878 33.58 4.58 39.92
CA SER A 878 35.00 4.20 39.85
C SER A 878 35.89 4.86 40.93
N VAL A 879 35.36 5.08 42.13
CA VAL A 879 36.12 5.27 43.37
C VAL A 879 35.43 4.47 44.48
N GLU A 880 35.43 3.13 44.37
CA GLU A 880 35.51 2.20 45.50
C GLU A 880 35.60 0.76 44.97
N ASN A 881 36.58 0.02 45.50
CA ASN A 881 36.94 -1.33 45.08
C ASN A 881 35.75 -2.30 45.15
N VAL A 882 35.40 -2.92 44.02
CA VAL A 882 34.59 -4.15 44.00
C VAL A 882 35.52 -5.32 43.69
N THR A 883 36.00 -5.97 44.75
CA THR A 883 36.39 -7.37 44.70
C THR A 883 35.10 -8.19 44.75
N ASP A 884 34.71 -8.81 43.65
CA ASP A 884 33.84 -9.99 43.70
C ASP A 884 34.23 -10.97 42.59
N GLY A 885 34.74 -12.12 43.01
CA GLY A 885 35.10 -13.22 42.14
C GLY A 885 33.85 -14.01 41.76
N CYS A 886 33.56 -14.10 40.47
CA CYS A 886 32.59 -15.07 39.97
C CYS A 886 33.34 -16.37 39.65
N ALA A 887 33.12 -17.41 40.46
CA ALA A 887 33.59 -18.76 40.14
C ALA A 887 32.87 -19.31 38.89
N PRO A 888 33.54 -20.06 38.01
CA PRO A 888 32.89 -20.69 36.86
C PRO A 888 32.04 -21.89 37.33
N PHE A 889 30.74 -21.87 37.02
CA PHE A 889 29.83 -22.99 37.28
C PHE A 889 30.06 -24.13 36.25
N PRO A 890 30.23 -25.41 36.66
CA PRO A 890 30.51 -26.54 35.74
C PRO A 890 29.30 -27.11 34.97
N MET A 891 28.09 -26.56 35.13
CA MET A 891 26.84 -27.21 34.66
C MET A 891 26.52 -27.05 33.15
N LYS A 892 27.34 -26.31 32.36
CA LYS A 892 26.98 -25.89 30.98
C LYS A 892 27.59 -26.74 29.86
N ASP A 893 28.69 -27.46 30.12
CA ASP A 893 29.29 -28.36 29.12
C ASP A 893 28.38 -29.57 28.81
N ASP A 894 27.60 -30.01 29.81
CA ASP A 894 26.64 -31.10 29.66
C ASP A 894 25.50 -30.77 28.68
N GLU A 895 24.96 -29.54 28.71
CA GLU A 895 23.88 -29.11 27.78
C GLU A 895 24.38 -29.00 26.35
N LYS A 896 25.58 -28.44 26.15
CA LYS A 896 26.21 -28.32 24.83
C LYS A 896 26.53 -29.68 24.23
N TYR A 897 26.98 -30.63 25.06
CA TYR A 897 27.22 -32.02 24.66
C TYR A 897 25.91 -32.73 24.24
N LEU A 898 24.83 -32.56 25.02
CA LEU A 898 23.51 -33.13 24.70
C LEU A 898 22.92 -32.56 23.40
N ILE A 899 23.04 -31.25 23.16
CA ILE A 899 22.59 -30.61 21.91
C ILE A 899 23.32 -31.21 20.71
N ARG A 900 24.64 -31.42 20.81
CA ARG A 900 25.45 -32.01 19.74
C ARG A 900 25.01 -33.43 19.40
N ILE A 901 24.79 -34.28 20.41
CA ILE A 901 24.30 -35.66 20.22
C ILE A 901 22.96 -35.68 19.48
N LEU A 902 22.04 -34.79 19.86
CA LEU A 902 20.72 -34.70 19.22
C LEU A 902 20.84 -34.27 17.76
N LEU A 903 21.69 -33.28 17.45
CA LEU A 903 21.92 -32.82 16.08
C LEU A 903 22.56 -33.90 15.20
N GLU A 904 23.51 -34.67 15.74
CA GLU A 904 24.13 -35.80 15.04
C GLU A 904 23.12 -36.95 14.81
N SER A 905 22.26 -37.22 15.79
CA SER A 905 21.19 -38.23 15.69
C SER A 905 20.13 -37.85 14.66
N PHE A 906 19.77 -36.57 14.60
CA PHE A 906 18.84 -36.02 13.62
C PHE A 906 19.45 -36.04 12.20
N SER A 907 20.71 -35.62 12.06
CA SER A 907 21.41 -35.59 10.76
C SER A 907 21.67 -36.99 10.17
N SER A 908 21.81 -38.01 11.02
CA SER A 908 21.97 -39.41 10.62
C SER A 908 20.64 -40.13 10.32
N ASN A 909 19.51 -39.42 10.25
CA ASN A 909 18.17 -39.96 9.97
C ASN A 909 17.70 -41.07 10.93
N LYS A 910 18.31 -41.21 12.11
CA LYS A 910 17.95 -42.24 13.11
C LYS A 910 16.54 -42.06 13.69
N LEU A 911 15.95 -40.87 13.54
CA LEU A 911 14.59 -40.55 13.98
C LEU A 911 13.47 -40.92 12.98
N GLY A 912 13.79 -41.31 11.74
CA GLY A 912 12.79 -41.59 10.69
C GLY A 912 12.22 -40.31 10.06
N THR A 913 11.19 -40.44 9.21
CA THR A 913 10.52 -39.29 8.58
C THR A 913 9.55 -38.62 9.56
N PRO A 914 9.45 -37.28 9.60
CA PRO A 914 8.49 -36.58 10.44
C PRO A 914 7.05 -36.97 10.08
N ASN A 915 6.19 -37.17 11.08
CA ASN A 915 4.79 -37.58 10.93
C ASN A 915 3.79 -36.48 11.30
N CYS A 916 4.23 -35.39 11.93
CA CYS A 916 3.40 -34.28 12.38
C CYS A 916 3.71 -33.00 11.61
N LYS A 917 2.69 -32.15 11.42
CA LYS A 917 2.83 -30.79 10.90
C LYS A 917 2.54 -29.79 12.01
N ALA A 918 3.48 -28.89 12.29
CA ALA A 918 3.29 -27.77 13.21
C ALA A 918 3.08 -26.47 12.41
N VAL A 919 1.94 -25.79 12.66
CA VAL A 919 1.64 -24.48 12.06
C VAL A 919 2.20 -23.39 12.96
N LEU A 920 3.07 -22.56 12.41
CA LEU A 920 3.68 -21.43 13.13
C LEU A 920 2.83 -20.18 13.00
N HIS A 921 2.87 -19.32 14.02
CA HIS A 921 2.22 -18.01 14.00
C HIS A 921 3.27 -16.91 13.85
N GLY A 922 3.02 -15.98 12.92
CA GLY A 922 3.89 -14.84 12.64
C GLY A 922 4.28 -14.79 11.16
N PRO A 923 5.40 -14.13 10.81
CA PRO A 923 6.34 -13.41 11.67
C PRO A 923 5.76 -12.06 12.15
N PHE A 924 6.10 -11.65 13.38
CA PHE A 924 5.66 -10.38 13.97
C PHE A 924 6.84 -9.45 14.27
N ASN A 925 6.57 -8.14 14.34
CA ASN A 925 7.52 -7.14 14.82
C ASN A 925 6.78 -6.08 15.66
N PRO A 926 7.28 -5.71 16.86
CA PRO A 926 6.58 -4.79 17.76
C PRO A 926 6.57 -3.33 17.28
N TYR A 927 7.42 -2.94 16.33
CA TYR A 927 7.41 -1.61 15.71
C TYR A 927 6.45 -1.50 14.53
N GLU A 928 5.65 -2.54 14.26
CA GLU A 928 4.56 -2.48 13.28
C GLU A 928 3.50 -1.45 13.73
N LEU A 929 3.26 -0.45 12.88
CA LEU A 929 2.38 0.66 13.21
C LEU A 929 0.92 0.35 12.85
N LYS A 930 0.00 0.66 13.78
CA LYS A 930 -1.44 0.63 13.52
C LYS A 930 -1.90 1.98 12.98
N CYS A 931 -2.71 1.91 11.94
CA CYS A 931 -3.24 3.06 11.22
C CYS A 931 -4.63 3.45 11.78
N HIS A 932 -4.90 4.75 11.88
CA HIS A 932 -6.15 5.31 12.40
C HIS A 932 -6.66 6.42 11.46
N SER A 933 -7.98 6.51 11.27
CA SER A 933 -8.59 7.58 10.46
C SER A 933 -8.70 8.88 11.25
N LEU A 934 -8.53 10.02 10.57
CA LEU A 934 -8.75 11.35 11.14
C LEU A 934 -10.22 11.83 11.08
N THR A 935 -11.07 11.21 10.26
CA THR A 935 -12.49 11.59 10.14
C THR A 935 -13.30 11.10 11.35
N ARG A 936 -14.26 11.92 11.80
CA ARG A 936 -15.04 11.68 13.03
C ARG A 936 -15.69 10.29 13.10
N ILE A 937 -16.43 9.90 12.07
CA ILE A 937 -17.20 8.63 12.06
C ILE A 937 -16.30 7.40 11.95
N SER A 938 -15.14 7.56 11.32
CA SER A 938 -14.20 6.47 11.04
C SER A 938 -13.20 6.22 12.15
N LYS A 939 -13.12 7.10 13.16
CA LYS A 939 -12.17 7.01 14.28
C LYS A 939 -12.25 5.69 15.05
N PHE A 940 -13.44 5.08 15.09
CA PHE A 940 -13.69 3.81 15.78
C PHE A 940 -13.62 2.58 14.86
N ARG A 941 -13.52 2.77 13.54
CA ARG A 941 -13.42 1.67 12.58
C ARG A 941 -11.98 1.12 12.57
N CYS A 942 -11.85 -0.19 12.37
CA CYS A 942 -10.53 -0.79 12.18
C CYS A 942 -10.00 -0.44 10.78
N VAL A 943 -8.74 -0.01 10.66
CA VAL A 943 -8.16 0.39 9.37
C VAL A 943 -7.17 -0.66 8.88
N TRP A 944 -7.39 -1.16 7.67
CA TRP A 944 -6.55 -2.15 7.00
C TRP A 944 -6.03 -1.55 5.70
N ILE A 945 -4.76 -1.76 5.39
CA ILE A 945 -4.18 -1.37 4.11
C ILE A 945 -4.22 -2.59 3.18
N GLU A 946 -4.60 -2.36 1.93
CA GLU A 946 -4.68 -3.39 0.90
C GLU A 946 -3.36 -4.17 0.77
N LYS A 947 -3.46 -5.49 0.60
CA LYS A 947 -2.29 -6.39 0.63
C LYS A 947 -1.35 -6.15 -0.54
N GLU A 948 -1.81 -5.52 -1.60
CA GLU A 948 -1.04 -5.19 -2.79
C GLU A 948 -0.35 -3.81 -2.68
N SER A 949 -0.69 -3.01 -1.67
CA SER A 949 -0.04 -1.72 -1.41
C SER A 949 1.36 -1.92 -0.85
N ILE A 950 2.32 -1.10 -1.29
CA ILE A 950 3.70 -1.10 -0.74
C ILE A 950 3.78 -0.66 0.72
N ASN A 951 2.75 0.00 1.24
CA ASN A 951 2.67 0.42 2.64
C ASN A 951 1.74 -0.49 3.45
N SER A 952 1.45 -1.70 2.97
CA SER A 952 0.59 -2.64 3.71
C SER A 952 1.23 -3.13 5.01
N VAL A 953 2.56 -2.97 5.14
CA VAL A 953 3.35 -3.17 6.34
C VAL A 953 4.17 -1.90 6.54
N ILE A 954 4.01 -1.25 7.68
CA ILE A 954 4.78 -0.06 8.04
C ILE A 954 5.42 -0.31 9.39
N ILE A 955 6.74 -0.19 9.44
CA ILE A 955 7.53 -0.37 10.66
C ILE A 955 8.15 0.98 11.00
N SER A 956 8.13 1.37 12.27
CA SER A 956 8.77 2.62 12.67
C SER A 956 10.30 2.50 12.62
N ASP A 957 10.94 3.30 11.76
CA ASP A 957 12.40 3.42 11.71
C ASP A 957 12.98 4.29 12.85
N ALA A 958 12.13 5.12 13.46
CA ALA A 958 12.47 6.06 14.55
C ALA A 958 11.26 6.17 15.51
N PRO A 959 11.06 5.19 16.42
CA PRO A 959 10.01 5.23 17.43
C PRO A 959 10.15 6.41 18.42
N GLU A 960 11.36 6.93 18.60
CA GLU A 960 11.68 8.06 19.48
C GLU A 960 11.04 9.40 19.03
N ASP A 961 10.61 9.48 17.78
CA ASP A 961 10.00 10.67 17.23
C ASP A 961 8.49 10.68 17.47
N LEU A 962 8.07 11.56 18.37
CA LEU A 962 6.69 11.68 18.82
C LEU A 962 5.76 12.37 17.81
N HIS A 963 6.29 12.95 16.72
CA HIS A 963 5.48 13.67 15.74
C HIS A 963 4.53 12.75 14.97
N GLN A 964 3.35 13.26 14.64
CA GLN A 964 2.35 12.48 13.93
C GLN A 964 2.80 12.20 12.49
N ARG A 965 2.84 10.91 12.12
CA ARG A 965 3.03 10.46 10.74
C ARG A 965 1.69 10.41 10.02
N MET A 966 1.71 10.71 8.72
CA MET A 966 0.50 10.76 7.90
C MET A 966 0.61 9.81 6.70
N LEU A 967 -0.47 9.09 6.44
CA LEU A 967 -0.72 8.29 5.26
C LEU A 967 -1.93 8.87 4.52
N VAL A 968 -1.82 8.95 3.19
CA VAL A 968 -2.92 9.35 2.31
C VAL A 968 -3.35 8.14 1.49
N ALA A 969 -4.65 7.88 1.41
CA ALA A 969 -5.20 6.82 0.56
C ALA A 969 -5.96 7.42 -0.63
N ALA A 970 -5.70 6.91 -1.84
CA ALA A 970 -6.41 7.38 -3.03
C ALA A 970 -7.86 6.89 -3.10
N SER A 971 -8.15 5.73 -2.50
CA SER A 971 -9.48 5.12 -2.49
C SER A 971 -9.74 4.39 -1.18
N LEU A 972 -11.00 4.45 -0.73
CA LEU A 972 -11.50 3.84 0.49
C LEU A 972 -12.61 2.85 0.16
N SER A 973 -12.61 1.72 0.85
CA SER A 973 -13.73 0.78 0.85
C SER A 973 -13.99 0.28 2.26
N ILE A 974 -15.21 -0.20 2.52
CA ILE A 974 -15.56 -0.79 3.82
C ILE A 974 -15.95 -2.26 3.65
N ASN A 975 -15.71 -3.06 4.68
CA ASN A 975 -16.22 -4.42 4.72
C ASN A 975 -17.75 -4.46 4.81
N ALA A 976 -18.35 -5.63 4.64
CA ALA A 976 -19.80 -5.78 4.60
C ALA A 976 -20.50 -5.31 5.90
N THR A 977 -19.83 -5.44 7.05
CA THR A 977 -20.34 -5.03 8.37
C THR A 977 -20.11 -3.55 8.70
N GLY A 978 -19.38 -2.80 7.86
CA GLY A 978 -19.01 -1.41 8.11
C GLY A 978 -17.99 -1.18 9.23
N SER A 979 -17.50 -2.25 9.88
CA SER A 979 -16.58 -2.17 11.02
C SER A 979 -15.12 -1.96 10.62
N THR A 980 -14.76 -2.33 9.39
CA THR A 980 -13.37 -2.28 8.90
C THR A 980 -13.29 -1.48 7.60
N MET A 981 -12.38 -0.51 7.57
CA MET A 981 -11.99 0.25 6.39
C MET A 981 -10.78 -0.37 5.71
N LEU A 982 -10.82 -0.46 4.39
CA LEU A 982 -9.73 -0.93 3.54
C LEU A 982 -9.21 0.24 2.69
N LEU A 983 -7.94 0.58 2.90
CA LEU A 983 -7.22 1.64 2.19
C LEU A 983 -6.53 1.08 0.95
N ARG A 984 -6.70 1.74 -0.20
CA ARG A 984 -6.06 1.35 -1.46
C ARG A 984 -5.19 2.46 -2.02
N GLU A 985 -4.13 2.04 -2.71
CA GLU A 985 -3.19 2.91 -3.43
C GLU A 985 -2.68 4.06 -2.54
N THR A 986 -1.85 3.70 -1.56
CA THR A 986 -1.50 4.57 -0.44
C THR A 986 -0.17 5.30 -0.67
N SER A 987 -0.03 6.47 -0.04
CA SER A 987 1.19 7.27 -0.06
C SER A 987 1.56 7.68 1.36
N LEU A 988 2.72 7.21 1.83
CA LEU A 988 3.27 7.63 3.12
C LEU A 988 3.95 8.98 2.96
N MET A 989 3.51 9.95 3.77
CA MET A 989 4.06 11.30 3.75
C MET A 989 5.38 11.35 4.53
N PRO A 990 6.32 12.25 4.16
CA PRO A 990 7.57 12.40 4.91
C PRO A 990 7.30 12.84 6.36
N HIS A 991 8.18 12.46 7.28
CA HIS A 991 8.00 12.70 8.72
C HIS A 991 8.41 14.14 9.12
N ILE A 992 7.69 15.12 8.57
CA ILE A 992 7.87 16.55 8.85
C ILE A 992 6.96 16.97 10.02
N PRO A 993 7.48 17.61 11.09
CA PRO A 993 6.69 18.07 12.22
C PRO A 993 5.58 19.05 11.80
N GLY A 994 4.35 18.84 12.28
CA GLY A 994 3.19 19.65 11.91
C GLY A 994 2.66 19.46 10.49
N LEU A 995 3.24 18.54 9.69
CA LEU A 995 2.78 18.26 8.32
C LEU A 995 1.28 17.91 8.23
N PRO A 996 0.71 17.04 9.10
CA PRO A 996 -0.70 16.68 9.00
C PRO A 996 -1.62 17.89 9.19
N ALA A 997 -1.29 18.78 10.13
CA ALA A 997 -2.01 20.02 10.37
C ALA A 997 -1.92 20.99 9.19
N LEU A 998 -0.71 21.22 8.66
CA LEU A 998 -0.50 22.10 7.50
C LEU A 998 -1.27 21.66 6.26
N LEU A 999 -1.26 20.36 5.95
CA LEU A 999 -2.00 19.82 4.80
C LEU A 999 -3.52 19.91 5.01
N SER A 1000 -3.98 19.63 6.23
CA SER A 1000 -5.40 19.77 6.59
C SER A 1000 -5.86 21.23 6.45
N MET A 1001 -5.08 22.20 6.93
CA MET A 1001 -5.37 23.62 6.77
C MET A 1001 -5.31 24.07 5.30
N LEU A 1002 -4.34 23.56 4.52
CA LEU A 1002 -4.17 23.97 3.13
C LEU A 1002 -5.33 23.52 2.24
N PHE A 1003 -5.83 22.30 2.42
CA PHE A 1003 -6.79 21.68 1.51
C PHE A 1003 -8.22 21.56 2.03
N ALA A 1004 -8.46 21.80 3.32
CA ALA A 1004 -9.82 21.85 3.84
C ALA A 1004 -10.65 22.96 3.18
N PRO A 1005 -11.94 22.71 2.87
CA PRO A 1005 -12.85 23.74 2.38
C PRO A 1005 -12.96 24.89 3.38
N VAL A 1006 -13.27 24.56 4.64
CA VAL A 1006 -13.42 25.47 5.78
C VAL A 1006 -12.61 24.93 6.96
N MET A 1007 -12.03 25.83 7.75
CA MET A 1007 -11.37 25.48 9.01
C MET A 1007 -11.73 26.45 10.14
N GLU A 1008 -11.61 25.97 11.38
CA GLU A 1008 -11.69 26.76 12.61
C GLU A 1008 -10.51 26.41 13.52
N LEU A 1009 -9.71 27.41 13.88
CA LEU A 1009 -8.55 27.22 14.77
C LEU A 1009 -9.03 27.08 16.23
N ARG A 1010 -8.37 26.18 16.97
CA ARG A 1010 -8.55 26.04 18.42
C ARG A 1010 -7.50 26.85 19.14
N ILE A 1011 -7.91 27.55 20.20
CA ILE A 1011 -7.04 28.34 21.07
C ILE A 1011 -6.99 27.73 22.47
N ASP A 1012 -5.94 28.02 23.23
CA ASP A 1012 -5.88 27.65 24.64
C ASP A 1012 -6.83 28.53 25.50
N GLN A 1013 -7.07 28.13 26.75
CA GLN A 1013 -7.95 28.87 27.67
C GLN A 1013 -7.50 30.34 27.89
N ASN A 1014 -6.21 30.63 27.69
CA ASN A 1014 -5.64 31.97 27.82
C ASN A 1014 -5.62 32.76 26.50
N GLY A 1015 -6.01 32.15 25.38
CA GLY A 1015 -6.00 32.75 24.04
C GLY A 1015 -4.61 33.08 23.49
N LYS A 1016 -3.53 32.54 24.06
CA LYS A 1016 -2.15 32.86 23.75
C LYS A 1016 -1.54 31.97 22.66
N TYR A 1017 -2.03 30.74 22.52
CA TYR A 1017 -1.47 29.76 21.57
C TYR A 1017 -2.58 29.00 20.85
N TYR A 1018 -2.31 28.63 19.59
CA TYR A 1018 -3.16 27.65 18.91
C TYR A 1018 -2.91 26.24 19.46
N THR A 1019 -3.99 25.54 19.78
CA THR A 1019 -3.97 24.18 20.32
C THR A 1019 -4.31 23.12 19.27
N GLY A 1020 -4.97 23.50 18.18
CA GLY A 1020 -5.42 22.60 17.14
C GLY A 1020 -6.24 23.29 16.04
N VAL A 1021 -6.86 22.48 15.18
CA VAL A 1021 -7.75 22.94 14.11
C VAL A 1021 -8.86 21.93 13.88
N LEU A 1022 -10.07 22.44 13.62
CA LEU A 1022 -11.20 21.68 13.09
C LEU A 1022 -11.36 22.01 11.60
N CYS A 1023 -11.35 20.98 10.75
CA CYS A 1023 -11.46 21.08 9.30
C CYS A 1023 -12.71 20.34 8.80
N GLY A 1024 -13.41 20.91 7.81
CA GLY A 1024 -14.58 20.27 7.19
C GLY A 1024 -15.34 21.22 6.26
N LEU A 1025 -16.67 21.06 6.19
CA LEU A 1025 -17.56 21.97 5.46
C LEU A 1025 -18.10 23.12 6.31
N GLY A 1026 -17.77 23.15 7.61
CA GLY A 1026 -18.25 24.15 8.55
C GLY A 1026 -19.63 23.81 9.12
N TRP A 1027 -20.34 24.84 9.57
CA TRP A 1027 -21.63 24.71 10.25
C TRP A 1027 -22.72 25.57 9.61
N ASN A 1028 -23.97 25.18 9.82
CA ASN A 1028 -25.13 25.96 9.42
C ASN A 1028 -25.35 27.11 10.42
N PRO A 1029 -25.34 28.39 9.98
CA PRO A 1029 -25.52 29.54 10.88
C PRO A 1029 -26.87 29.55 11.63
N THR A 1030 -27.92 28.99 11.02
CA THR A 1030 -29.28 29.01 11.58
C THR A 1030 -29.47 27.93 12.64
N THR A 1031 -28.94 26.72 12.40
CA THR A 1031 -29.13 25.58 13.31
C THR A 1031 -27.95 25.34 14.26
N GLY A 1032 -26.78 25.92 13.97
CA GLY A 1032 -25.53 25.66 14.68
C GLY A 1032 -24.93 24.26 14.45
N ALA A 1033 -25.58 23.42 13.63
CA ALA A 1033 -25.13 22.05 13.38
C ALA A 1033 -24.03 22.01 12.30
N SER A 1034 -23.11 21.05 12.41
CA SER A 1034 -22.14 20.74 11.35
C SER A 1034 -22.87 20.35 10.06
N ILE A 1035 -22.35 20.81 8.91
CA ILE A 1035 -22.93 20.56 7.58
C ILE A 1035 -22.67 19.11 7.14
N LEU A 1036 -21.49 18.56 7.45
CA LEU A 1036 -21.08 17.20 7.09
C LEU A 1036 -20.25 16.57 8.24
N PRO A 1037 -20.88 16.28 9.38
CA PRO A 1037 -20.21 15.89 10.62
C PRO A 1037 -19.36 14.62 10.49
N GLU A 1038 -19.71 13.71 9.57
CA GLU A 1038 -18.99 12.46 9.34
C GLU A 1038 -17.54 12.68 8.84
N HIS A 1039 -17.30 13.75 8.09
CA HIS A 1039 -16.03 14.09 7.45
C HIS A 1039 -15.25 15.17 8.21
N ASP A 1040 -15.83 15.73 9.27
CA ASP A 1040 -15.12 16.67 10.13
C ASP A 1040 -13.86 16.00 10.73
N MET A 1041 -12.73 16.70 10.62
CA MET A 1041 -11.42 16.29 11.11
C MET A 1041 -10.92 17.30 12.14
N GLU A 1042 -10.71 16.85 13.37
CA GLU A 1042 -10.10 17.66 14.41
C GLU A 1042 -8.68 17.17 14.70
N LEU A 1043 -7.70 18.06 14.60
CA LEU A 1043 -6.30 17.78 14.87
C LEU A 1043 -5.82 18.66 16.02
N ALA A 1044 -5.22 18.03 17.04
CA ALA A 1044 -4.40 18.73 18.02
C ALA A 1044 -3.00 18.94 17.47
N PHE A 1045 -2.43 20.13 17.68
CA PHE A 1045 -1.10 20.47 17.17
C PHE A 1045 0.01 19.85 18.02
N ASP A 1046 1.01 19.26 17.35
CA ASP A 1046 2.25 18.73 17.94
C ASP A 1046 3.44 19.70 17.80
N VAL A 1047 3.21 20.82 17.10
CA VAL A 1047 4.13 21.94 16.97
C VAL A 1047 3.40 23.27 17.16
N GLN A 1048 4.12 24.30 17.59
CA GLN A 1048 3.56 25.64 17.72
C GLN A 1048 3.43 26.31 16.35
N PHE A 1049 2.19 26.67 15.99
CA PHE A 1049 1.87 27.48 14.81
C PHE A 1049 1.72 28.96 15.19
N SER A 1050 2.11 29.82 14.26
CA SER A 1050 2.02 31.28 14.36
C SER A 1050 0.90 31.84 13.47
N VAL A 1051 0.56 33.12 13.63
CA VAL A 1051 -0.39 33.79 12.72
C VAL A 1051 0.20 33.85 11.30
N GLU A 1052 1.52 34.01 11.19
CA GLU A 1052 2.28 34.02 9.94
C GLU A 1052 2.12 32.70 9.16
N ASP A 1053 2.11 31.55 9.85
CA ASP A 1053 1.87 30.25 9.19
C ASP A 1053 0.49 30.20 8.52
N VAL A 1054 -0.55 30.73 9.17
CA VAL A 1054 -1.92 30.77 8.63
C VAL A 1054 -2.00 31.76 7.46
N VAL A 1055 -1.28 32.88 7.54
CA VAL A 1055 -1.18 33.85 6.44
C VAL A 1055 -0.50 33.21 5.22
N GLU A 1056 0.58 32.46 5.40
CA GLU A 1056 1.25 31.75 4.30
C GLU A 1056 0.36 30.66 3.68
N VAL A 1057 -0.44 29.95 4.48
CA VAL A 1057 -1.48 29.03 3.96
C VAL A 1057 -2.48 29.79 3.08
N ASN A 1058 -2.98 30.95 3.52
CA ASN A 1058 -3.89 31.77 2.74
C ASN A 1058 -3.26 32.34 1.46
N ILE A 1059 -1.99 32.74 1.51
CA ILE A 1059 -1.21 33.16 0.34
C ILE A 1059 -1.13 32.03 -0.70
N LEU A 1060 -0.91 30.80 -0.24
CA LEU A 1060 -0.87 29.63 -1.12
C LEU A 1060 -2.26 29.30 -1.70
N ARG A 1061 -3.32 29.36 -0.90
CA ARG A 1061 -4.72 29.19 -1.37
C ARG A 1061 -5.09 30.23 -2.42
N ALA A 1062 -4.70 31.49 -2.22
CA ALA A 1062 -4.87 32.56 -3.21
C ALA A 1062 -4.09 32.29 -4.51
N ALA A 1063 -2.87 31.76 -4.42
CA ALA A 1063 -2.09 31.35 -5.59
C ALA A 1063 -2.77 30.22 -6.38
N ILE A 1064 -3.35 29.23 -5.68
CA ILE A 1064 -4.14 28.15 -6.31
C ILE A 1064 -5.35 28.74 -7.04
N ASN A 1065 -6.16 29.56 -6.36
CA ASN A 1065 -7.35 30.18 -6.96
C ASN A 1065 -7.01 31.00 -8.20
N LYS A 1066 -5.86 31.69 -8.21
CA LYS A 1066 -5.43 32.49 -9.36
C LYS A 1066 -5.14 31.65 -10.60
N LEU A 1067 -4.61 30.44 -10.44
CA LEU A 1067 -4.37 29.49 -11.53
C LEU A 1067 -5.66 28.74 -11.95
N VAL A 1068 -6.65 28.66 -11.07
CA VAL A 1068 -7.88 27.85 -11.23
C VAL A 1068 -9.14 28.74 -11.14
N CYS A 1069 -9.21 29.78 -11.98
CA CYS A 1069 -10.37 30.68 -12.04
C CYS A 1069 -10.94 30.81 -13.46
N ASP A 1070 -12.24 31.12 -13.54
CA ASP A 1070 -12.92 31.52 -14.78
C ASP A 1070 -12.96 33.05 -14.90
N GLY A 1071 -12.84 33.57 -16.12
CA GLY A 1071 -12.91 35.00 -16.41
C GLY A 1071 -11.78 35.51 -17.32
N PRO A 1072 -11.71 36.83 -17.57
CA PRO A 1072 -10.70 37.45 -18.44
C PRO A 1072 -9.25 37.31 -17.92
N ASN A 1073 -9.09 37.06 -16.61
CA ASN A 1073 -7.82 36.74 -15.97
C ASN A 1073 -7.62 35.22 -15.72
N GLY A 1074 -8.56 34.39 -16.19
CA GLY A 1074 -8.55 32.94 -15.99
C GLY A 1074 -7.56 32.22 -16.89
N CYS A 1075 -7.29 30.94 -16.59
CA CYS A 1075 -6.24 30.17 -17.25
C CYS A 1075 -6.38 30.17 -18.78
N LYS A 1076 -7.61 30.15 -19.32
CA LYS A 1076 -7.88 30.22 -20.77
C LYS A 1076 -7.35 31.48 -21.48
N CYS A 1077 -7.08 32.56 -20.75
CA CYS A 1077 -6.64 33.84 -21.31
C CYS A 1077 -5.14 34.12 -21.05
N LEU A 1078 -4.46 33.27 -20.27
CA LEU A 1078 -3.05 33.44 -19.91
C LEU A 1078 -2.12 32.79 -20.94
N GLY A 1079 -1.06 33.51 -21.32
CA GLY A 1079 0.02 32.94 -22.14
C GLY A 1079 0.85 31.91 -21.35
N PRO A 1080 1.53 30.96 -22.04
CA PRO A 1080 2.25 29.84 -21.40
C PRO A 1080 3.37 30.33 -20.46
N GLU A 1081 4.07 31.41 -20.80
CA GLU A 1081 5.12 31.98 -19.94
C GLU A 1081 4.57 32.50 -18.62
N ARG A 1082 3.37 33.10 -18.65
CA ARG A 1082 2.73 33.61 -17.44
C ARG A 1082 2.23 32.48 -16.54
N VAL A 1083 1.73 31.40 -17.14
CA VAL A 1083 1.35 30.19 -16.41
C VAL A 1083 2.56 29.59 -15.71
N ALA A 1084 3.69 29.41 -16.42
CA ALA A 1084 4.92 28.90 -15.83
C ALA A 1084 5.42 29.76 -14.65
N GLN A 1085 5.40 31.09 -14.78
CA GLN A 1085 5.76 32.01 -13.68
C GLN A 1085 4.86 31.84 -12.44
N LEU A 1086 3.55 31.64 -12.64
CA LEU A 1086 2.61 31.46 -11.54
C LEU A 1086 2.79 30.08 -10.88
N GLN A 1087 3.03 29.03 -11.68
CA GLN A 1087 3.34 27.69 -11.17
C GLN A 1087 4.63 27.70 -10.34
N ASP A 1088 5.70 28.31 -10.84
CA ASP A 1088 6.96 28.43 -10.12
C ASP A 1088 6.78 29.25 -8.83
N SER A 1089 5.99 30.32 -8.87
CA SER A 1089 5.64 31.08 -7.66
C SER A 1089 4.89 30.23 -6.63
N ALA A 1090 3.91 29.43 -7.06
CA ALA A 1090 3.16 28.52 -6.18
C ALA A 1090 4.06 27.44 -5.57
N ARG A 1091 4.98 26.86 -6.37
CA ARG A 1091 5.95 25.86 -5.90
C ARG A 1091 6.91 26.43 -4.86
N GLN A 1092 7.47 27.62 -5.09
CA GLN A 1092 8.38 28.26 -4.15
C GLN A 1092 7.68 28.60 -2.83
N LYS A 1093 6.44 29.10 -2.89
CA LYS A 1093 5.62 29.37 -1.70
C LYS A 1093 5.30 28.10 -0.91
N LEU A 1094 4.94 27.02 -1.61
CA LEU A 1094 4.72 25.72 -0.99
C LEU A 1094 5.99 25.20 -0.30
N LEU A 1095 7.13 25.22 -0.98
CA LEU A 1095 8.40 24.80 -0.38
C LEU A 1095 8.79 25.69 0.81
N GLY A 1096 8.55 27.00 0.74
CA GLY A 1096 8.81 27.94 1.83
C GLY A 1096 7.97 27.67 3.09
N LEU A 1097 6.72 27.21 2.94
CA LEU A 1097 5.84 26.87 4.06
C LEU A 1097 6.35 25.65 4.86
N PHE A 1098 6.88 24.64 4.16
CA PHE A 1098 7.33 23.38 4.77
C PHE A 1098 8.82 23.40 5.15
N CYS A 1099 9.67 24.09 4.38
CA CYS A 1099 11.12 24.17 4.59
C CYS A 1099 11.51 25.50 5.26
N GLN A 1100 10.98 25.76 6.46
CA GLN A 1100 11.34 26.96 7.22
C GLN A 1100 12.81 26.93 7.66
N SER A 1101 13.45 28.10 7.74
CA SER A 1101 14.85 28.24 8.18
C SER A 1101 15.04 27.92 9.66
N LYS A 1102 13.99 28.10 10.48
CA LYS A 1102 13.94 27.67 11.88
C LYS A 1102 12.85 26.60 12.01
N PRO A 1103 13.13 25.47 12.66
CA PRO A 1103 12.11 24.46 12.91
C PRO A 1103 11.04 25.01 13.87
N ARG A 1104 9.81 24.52 13.72
CA ARG A 1104 8.70 24.85 14.63
C ARG A 1104 8.96 24.22 16.00
N GLU A 1105 8.61 24.95 17.05
CA GLU A 1105 8.79 24.48 18.43
C GLU A 1105 7.84 23.31 18.73
N LYS A 1106 8.36 22.27 19.39
CA LYS A 1106 7.58 21.07 19.74
C LYS A 1106 6.66 21.37 20.92
N ILE A 1107 5.41 20.94 20.83
CA ILE A 1107 4.44 21.06 21.93
C ILE A 1107 3.73 19.73 22.17
N VAL A 1108 3.29 19.51 23.42
CA VAL A 1108 2.44 18.35 23.72
C VAL A 1108 1.03 18.62 23.19
N PRO A 1109 0.47 17.75 22.34
CA PRO A 1109 -0.88 17.93 21.80
C PRO A 1109 -1.93 18.08 22.91
N LYS A 1110 -2.74 19.15 22.83
CA LYS A 1110 -3.84 19.41 23.75
C LYS A 1110 -5.16 19.34 23.00
N TRP A 1111 -6.04 18.44 23.40
CA TRP A 1111 -7.39 18.34 22.84
C TRP A 1111 -8.31 19.36 23.48
N HIS A 1112 -9.19 19.94 22.66
CA HIS A 1112 -10.19 20.90 23.13
C HIS A 1112 -11.28 20.19 23.97
N GLU A 1113 -11.88 20.88 24.93
CA GLU A 1113 -12.86 20.29 25.86
C GLU A 1113 -14.14 19.78 25.17
N LYS A 1114 -14.54 20.48 24.10
CA LYS A 1114 -15.72 20.16 23.30
C LYS A 1114 -15.31 19.78 21.87
N PRO A 1115 -14.94 18.51 21.63
CA PRO A 1115 -14.40 18.10 20.35
C PRO A 1115 -15.48 18.09 19.26
N TYR A 1116 -15.07 18.38 18.02
CA TYR A 1116 -15.89 18.42 16.79
C TYR A 1116 -17.06 19.42 16.78
N GLU A 1117 -17.15 20.30 17.77
CA GLU A 1117 -18.12 21.39 17.78
C GLU A 1117 -17.54 22.64 17.10
N TRP A 1118 -18.28 23.19 16.15
CA TRP A 1118 -17.94 24.42 15.43
C TRP A 1118 -18.36 25.68 16.22
N ASN A 1119 -17.87 26.85 15.79
CA ASN A 1119 -18.21 28.17 16.30
C ASN A 1119 -17.84 28.38 17.79
N GLN A 1120 -16.63 27.97 18.18
CA GLN A 1120 -16.17 28.07 19.58
C GLN A 1120 -15.21 29.23 19.84
N VAL A 1121 -14.72 29.89 18.80
CA VAL A 1121 -13.82 31.05 18.92
C VAL A 1121 -14.65 32.32 19.16
N ASP A 1122 -14.23 33.18 20.12
CA ASP A 1122 -14.86 34.48 20.34
C ASP A 1122 -14.79 35.31 19.04
N PRO A 1123 -15.94 35.76 18.48
CA PRO A 1123 -15.97 36.57 17.27
C PRO A 1123 -15.07 37.82 17.31
N LYS A 1124 -14.79 38.37 18.51
CA LYS A 1124 -13.90 39.53 18.68
C LYS A 1124 -12.45 39.25 18.33
N LEU A 1125 -12.02 37.99 18.42
CA LEU A 1125 -10.67 37.56 18.08
C LEU A 1125 -10.54 37.25 16.59
N VAL A 1126 -11.64 37.19 15.85
CA VAL A 1126 -11.64 36.82 14.44
C VAL A 1126 -11.46 38.08 13.58
N MET A 1127 -10.39 38.12 12.78
CA MET A 1127 -10.20 39.18 11.79
C MET A 1127 -10.94 38.83 10.50
N GLU A 1128 -11.85 39.70 10.08
CA GLU A 1128 -12.44 39.62 8.74
C GLU A 1128 -11.44 40.13 7.71
N GLN A 1129 -11.02 39.27 6.78
CA GLN A 1129 -10.31 39.71 5.59
C GLN A 1129 -11.30 40.39 4.66
N ALA A 1130 -11.07 41.67 4.33
CA ALA A 1130 -11.82 42.35 3.30
C ALA A 1130 -11.51 41.70 1.95
N ASP A 1131 -12.47 40.95 1.38
CA ASP A 1131 -12.43 40.49 -0.01
C ASP A 1131 -12.38 41.73 -0.94
N ARG A 1132 -11.16 42.22 -1.21
CA ARG A 1132 -10.90 43.25 -2.22
C ARG A 1132 -11.10 42.62 -3.59
N GLU A 1133 -12.36 42.47 -4.01
CA GLU A 1133 -12.84 42.42 -5.41
C GLU A 1133 -14.34 42.05 -5.54
N SER A 1134 -15.19 42.32 -4.54
CA SER A 1134 -16.65 42.09 -4.68
C SER A 1134 -17.36 43.06 -5.65
N SER A 1135 -16.63 43.96 -6.31
CA SER A 1135 -17.17 44.87 -7.33
C SER A 1135 -16.68 44.52 -8.74
N ARG A 1136 -17.22 43.42 -9.31
CA ARG A 1136 -17.45 43.11 -10.74
C ARG A 1136 -17.08 41.66 -11.11
N GLY A 1137 -18.01 40.74 -10.87
CA GLY A 1137 -18.00 39.37 -11.42
C GLY A 1137 -18.30 38.31 -10.36
N LYS A 1138 -19.24 37.39 -10.64
CA LYS A 1138 -19.51 36.21 -9.81
C LYS A 1138 -18.35 35.20 -9.96
N ASN A 1139 -17.19 35.48 -9.37
CA ASN A 1139 -16.08 34.53 -9.39
C ASN A 1139 -16.28 33.48 -8.28
N THR A 1140 -16.58 32.25 -8.67
CA THR A 1140 -16.62 31.09 -7.76
C THR A 1140 -15.20 30.56 -7.53
N PHE A 1141 -14.67 30.69 -6.31
CA PHE A 1141 -13.33 30.22 -5.96
C PHE A 1141 -13.32 28.73 -5.58
N LEU A 1142 -12.18 28.06 -5.78
CA LEU A 1142 -11.98 26.67 -5.34
C LEU A 1142 -11.83 26.60 -3.81
N TYR A 1143 -11.01 27.51 -3.26
CA TYR A 1143 -10.70 27.58 -1.83
C TYR A 1143 -11.09 28.95 -1.27
N GLN A 1144 -11.91 28.98 -0.23
CA GLN A 1144 -12.13 30.22 0.52
C GLN A 1144 -10.89 30.56 1.36
N LEU A 1145 -10.58 31.84 1.57
CA LEU A 1145 -9.50 32.21 2.48
C LEU A 1145 -9.96 32.01 3.92
N HIS A 1146 -9.10 31.44 4.76
CA HIS A 1146 -9.41 31.14 6.13
C HIS A 1146 -9.40 32.42 6.99
N LYS A 1147 -10.34 32.50 7.93
CA LYS A 1147 -10.39 33.60 8.89
C LYS A 1147 -9.17 33.53 9.81
N LEU A 1148 -8.55 34.68 10.10
CA LEU A 1148 -7.43 34.77 11.03
C LEU A 1148 -7.95 34.96 12.45
N VAL A 1149 -7.31 34.34 13.43
CA VAL A 1149 -7.63 34.50 14.85
C VAL A 1149 -6.47 35.23 15.52
N VAL A 1150 -6.74 36.36 16.18
CA VAL A 1150 -5.74 37.12 16.91
C VAL A 1150 -5.45 36.42 18.22
N LEU A 1151 -4.17 36.12 18.46
CA LEU A 1151 -3.71 35.61 19.75
C LEU A 1151 -3.56 36.77 20.74
N GLY A 1152 -3.98 36.55 21.98
CA GLY A 1152 -3.76 37.49 23.09
C GLY A 1152 -2.27 37.69 23.34
N THR A 1153 -1.88 38.94 23.53
CA THR A 1153 -0.50 39.36 23.85
C THR A 1153 -0.10 38.95 25.26
#